data_AF-A0A9D8SY56-F1
#
_entry.id   AF-A0A9D8SY56-F1
#
_cell.length_a   1.000
_cell.length_b   1.000
_cell.length_c   1.000
_cell.angle_alpha   90.00
_cell.angle_beta   90.00
_cell.angle_gamma   90.00
#
_symmetry.space_group_name_H-M   'P 1'
#
loop_
_entity.id
_entity.type
_entity.pdbx_description
1 polymer ?
#
loop_
_entity_poly.entity_id
_entity_poly.type
_entity_poly.pdbx_seq_one_letter_code
_entity_poly.pdbx_strand_id
1 'polypeptide(L)'
;MNMLKRIPILLLVAALFTACIEPQTEVMQSFDSSVSSMTQNSVVLTCNIHITDASQYESLEYGVFYSDVKSNVQQHQKVKRVKGTSLSSGKFKVTLKNLSPGKTYYYNVWLCTNGKNYTFGQVKSFSTNAAAENGHDYVDLGLSVMWATVNVGDNDYFAWGEVTPKDVYSEENYSLETIGEFLPLSKDAARYQWGGRWRMPNASEWEELVNVCEWQYLSDGIWQVTGPSGKSILLQSPGYYEQDGIYEAGSAAYYWANQVYNIEGPTAYAFGRDYSGNLGFYAMPGYLGLNIRPVFKNEGAYVVSYDANGGEGYMPEQIKAGNDTYVLEENLFTRDNHTFIGWNTQADGSGESLQPGEWGFGFADDITFYAQWKRESSGSDNGYAYVDMGLSVMWATCNVGASVPEQYGLHYSWGETYPKDSYDWSFYTYGSNYDALTKYCNNDYYGYNGFVDNIMQLEAQDDAATQVMGENWRTPTYDEMRELIDQCSWYWTDRNGVYGYEVTSPHTGNSIFLPAAGYYNGTSFNQSQSVGNYWTSSVYESNPANAHMLKFGHYEVTTDRFYRYYGESVRAVYVGEGPKEDGNPKDIRGTYTAQGQVYATDDGTATATWIVEVTQDATDANCYYFKNLGAFDLILGAGDIALVAYYDAAGNYYRIPTKQYIGSISKYAVFIETMNVVDGDLQSFANEDLIVTFDENGDMHLNHALAVMGYNDPDGIVYAGYFGYAYDFSIKKGGNADTPGTDPNTPETPSYELSVSGSENGFNYVDLGLPSGLKWATSNVGANWQPTDTGYYFAWAEIEPKWAGYTWNNYKYGNPTSGFSKYNASDALTVLDLSDDAAHVFMGGKWRMPTYSEMYELMESCTWRWVQRKGMNGYDVIGPNGNSMFLPASGYYDATNQYIFNTHGLYWTSSLSLEQAAYHLNYGVGEAVTMPHGDRFYGRSVRGVFSDNGNQTPGASYATIYFNANDAEGSMSSMQVEIGVP
;
A
#
# COMPACT_ATOMS: atom_id res chain seq x y z
N MET A 1 -20.23 -76.62 60.59
CA MET A 1 -20.30 -76.39 62.05
C MET A 1 -19.16 -75.44 62.43
N ASN A 2 -19.45 -74.47 63.30
CA ASN A 2 -18.69 -73.25 63.65
C ASN A 2 -18.96 -72.05 62.73
N MET A 3 -20.22 -71.60 62.62
CA MET A 3 -20.86 -70.53 63.44
C MET A 3 -20.28 -69.11 63.24
N LEU A 4 -20.94 -68.38 62.34
CA LEU A 4 -21.42 -66.98 62.45
C LEU A 4 -20.86 -66.09 63.59
N LYS A 5 -20.06 -65.08 63.22
CA LYS A 5 -19.95 -63.71 63.79
C LYS A 5 -19.38 -62.81 62.67
N ARG A 6 -19.94 -61.72 62.10
CA ARG A 6 -20.79 -60.54 62.48
C ARG A 6 -20.04 -59.30 63.08
N ILE A 7 -19.98 -58.20 62.29
CA ILE A 7 -20.36 -56.77 62.56
C ILE A 7 -19.44 -55.95 63.54
N PRO A 8 -19.25 -54.58 63.51
CA PRO A 8 -19.33 -53.47 62.50
C PRO A 8 -18.12 -52.46 62.46
N ILE A 9 -17.93 -51.68 61.38
CA ILE A 9 -17.25 -50.34 61.36
C ILE A 9 -18.04 -49.35 60.47
N LEU A 10 -19.34 -49.19 60.73
CA LEU A 10 -20.18 -48.23 59.98
C LEU A 10 -21.18 -47.47 60.87
N LEU A 11 -20.98 -47.50 62.19
CA LEU A 11 -21.89 -46.91 63.18
C LEU A 11 -21.27 -45.79 64.04
N LEU A 12 -20.09 -45.28 63.67
CA LEU A 12 -19.57 -44.03 64.25
C LEU A 12 -20.01 -42.77 63.46
N VAL A 13 -20.72 -42.94 62.34
CA VAL A 13 -21.23 -41.84 61.50
C VAL A 13 -22.65 -41.39 61.92
N ALA A 14 -23.32 -42.11 62.83
CA ALA A 14 -24.74 -41.89 63.12
C ALA A 14 -25.07 -41.28 64.50
N ALA A 15 -24.08 -40.86 65.31
CA ALA A 15 -24.35 -40.35 66.68
C ALA A 15 -23.74 -38.95 66.99
N LEU A 16 -23.17 -38.26 66.01
CA LEU A 16 -22.90 -36.81 66.09
C LEU A 16 -23.95 -35.96 65.36
N PHE A 17 -24.94 -36.60 64.73
CA PHE A 17 -26.16 -35.97 64.27
C PHE A 17 -27.25 -36.10 65.35
N THR A 18 -27.25 -35.22 66.34
CA THR A 18 -28.48 -34.74 67.05
C THR A 18 -28.09 -33.75 68.16
N ALA A 19 -27.62 -32.57 67.77
CA ALA A 19 -27.75 -31.37 68.60
C ALA A 19 -27.73 -30.12 67.68
N CYS A 20 -28.88 -29.46 67.61
CA CYS A 20 -29.13 -28.13 67.03
C CYS A 20 -28.69 -27.87 65.58
N ILE A 21 -29.58 -28.20 64.64
CA ILE A 21 -29.82 -27.32 63.49
C ILE A 21 -31.25 -26.81 63.66
N GLU A 22 -31.40 -25.65 64.28
CA GLU A 22 -32.56 -24.81 63.98
C GLU A 22 -32.42 -24.37 62.52
N PRO A 23 -33.47 -24.43 61.68
CA PRO A 23 -33.42 -23.82 60.37
C PRO A 23 -33.30 -22.31 60.57
N GLN A 24 -32.10 -21.76 60.38
CA GLN A 24 -31.95 -20.33 60.11
C GLN A 24 -32.72 -20.07 58.81
N THR A 25 -33.88 -19.44 58.92
CA THR A 25 -34.65 -18.93 57.78
C THR A 25 -33.73 -18.02 56.96
N GLU A 26 -33.31 -18.48 55.77
CA GLU A 26 -32.59 -17.65 54.81
C GLU A 26 -33.44 -16.41 54.51
N VAL A 27 -32.90 -15.25 54.85
CA VAL A 27 -33.53 -13.96 54.61
C VAL A 27 -33.37 -13.66 53.12
N MET A 28 -34.42 -13.89 52.31
CA MET A 28 -34.37 -13.52 50.90
C MET A 28 -34.17 -12.01 50.76
N GLN A 29 -33.10 -11.63 50.06
CA GLN A 29 -32.78 -10.25 49.72
C GLN A 29 -32.82 -10.09 48.20
N SER A 30 -33.68 -9.22 47.69
CA SER A 30 -33.70 -8.85 46.27
C SER A 30 -33.28 -7.39 46.10
N PHE A 31 -32.45 -7.15 45.09
CA PHE A 31 -31.92 -5.83 44.74
C PHE A 31 -32.49 -5.41 43.40
N ASP A 32 -33.10 -4.23 43.35
CA ASP A 32 -33.49 -3.59 42.11
C ASP A 32 -32.99 -2.14 42.06
N SER A 33 -32.75 -1.66 40.85
CA SER A 33 -32.27 -0.30 40.60
C SER A 33 -32.55 0.13 39.17
N SER A 34 -32.88 1.40 39.01
CA SER A 34 -33.07 2.06 37.72
C SER A 34 -32.49 3.48 37.73
N VAL A 35 -32.13 3.95 36.54
CA VAL A 35 -31.78 5.36 36.32
C VAL A 35 -33.06 6.18 36.38
N SER A 36 -33.07 7.23 37.21
CA SER A 36 -34.22 8.13 37.38
C SER A 36 -34.00 9.52 36.79
N SER A 37 -32.75 9.98 36.69
CA SER A 37 -32.36 11.13 35.87
C SER A 37 -30.87 11.09 35.59
N MET A 38 -30.42 11.78 34.54
CA MET A 38 -29.02 11.80 34.12
C MET A 38 -28.65 13.11 33.43
N THR A 39 -27.41 13.54 33.62
CA THR A 39 -26.77 14.64 32.91
C THR A 39 -25.39 14.18 32.42
N GLN A 40 -24.67 15.04 31.70
CA GLN A 40 -23.30 14.78 31.26
C GLN A 40 -22.30 14.52 32.42
N ASN A 41 -22.58 14.98 33.65
CA ASN A 41 -21.65 14.81 34.78
C ASN A 41 -22.27 14.15 36.01
N SER A 42 -23.52 13.70 35.93
CA SER A 42 -24.21 13.11 37.08
C SER A 42 -25.29 12.12 36.68
N VAL A 43 -25.57 11.16 37.56
CA VAL A 43 -26.75 10.28 37.45
C VAL A 43 -27.44 10.18 38.80
N VAL A 44 -28.77 10.08 38.78
CA VAL A 44 -29.58 9.75 39.95
C VAL A 44 -30.16 8.35 39.76
N LEU A 45 -29.75 7.43 40.61
CA LEU A 45 -30.28 6.06 40.67
C LEU A 45 -31.38 5.99 41.72
N THR A 46 -32.50 5.35 41.38
CA THR A 46 -33.50 4.91 42.35
C THR A 46 -33.31 3.41 42.60
N CYS A 47 -33.05 3.04 43.85
CA CYS A 47 -32.72 1.68 44.26
C CYS A 47 -33.79 1.15 45.23
N ASN A 48 -34.02 -0.16 45.19
CA ASN A 48 -34.94 -0.86 46.07
C ASN A 48 -34.27 -2.15 46.57
N ILE A 49 -34.33 -2.37 47.88
CA ILE A 49 -33.86 -3.59 48.55
C ILE A 49 -35.03 -4.15 49.33
N HIS A 50 -35.45 -5.37 48.98
CA HIS A 50 -36.43 -6.09 49.79
C HIS A 50 -35.69 -6.92 50.84
N ILE A 51 -36.05 -6.74 52.12
CA ILE A 51 -35.55 -7.55 53.25
C ILE A 51 -36.76 -8.18 53.94
N THR A 52 -36.80 -9.51 54.08
CA THR A 52 -37.97 -10.23 54.62
C THR A 52 -38.17 -10.05 56.13
N ASP A 53 -37.11 -9.80 56.89
CA ASP A 53 -37.17 -9.39 58.29
C ASP A 53 -36.02 -8.42 58.62
N ALA A 54 -36.32 -7.13 58.72
CA ALA A 54 -35.32 -6.10 59.03
C ALA A 54 -35.01 -5.98 60.54
N SER A 55 -35.83 -6.57 61.41
CA SER A 55 -35.76 -6.39 62.87
C SER A 55 -34.60 -7.13 63.54
N GLN A 56 -34.00 -8.09 62.83
CA GLN A 56 -32.86 -8.89 63.29
C GLN A 56 -31.50 -8.17 63.19
N TYR A 57 -31.44 -6.99 62.56
CA TYR A 57 -30.19 -6.24 62.34
C TYR A 57 -30.16 -4.97 63.19
N GLU A 58 -29.05 -4.72 63.89
CA GLU A 58 -28.86 -3.53 64.73
C GLU A 58 -28.70 -2.26 63.89
N SER A 59 -28.17 -2.38 62.68
CA SER A 59 -28.03 -1.26 61.73
C SER A 59 -28.08 -1.75 60.29
N LEU A 60 -28.75 -0.98 59.42
CA LEU A 60 -28.80 -1.20 57.99
C LEU A 60 -28.28 0.04 57.26
N GLU A 61 -27.27 -0.13 56.41
CA GLU A 61 -26.83 0.89 55.47
C GLU A 61 -26.89 0.36 54.05
N TYR A 62 -27.19 1.23 53.09
CA TYR A 62 -27.27 0.85 51.69
C TYR A 62 -26.74 1.95 50.78
N GLY A 63 -26.34 1.57 49.58
CA GLY A 63 -25.79 2.50 48.60
C GLY A 63 -25.36 1.79 47.33
N VAL A 64 -24.46 2.43 46.60
CA VAL A 64 -23.91 1.92 45.34
C VAL A 64 -22.38 1.95 45.37
N PHE A 65 -21.73 0.92 44.81
CA PHE A 65 -20.35 0.99 44.36
C PHE A 65 -20.34 1.18 42.87
N TYR A 66 -19.46 2.03 42.36
CA TYR A 66 -19.34 2.27 40.92
C TYR A 66 -17.89 2.50 40.48
N SER A 67 -17.64 2.23 39.21
CA SER A 67 -16.34 2.37 38.54
C SER A 67 -16.58 2.46 37.02
N ASP A 68 -15.67 3.09 36.29
CA ASP A 68 -15.62 3.07 34.82
C ASP A 68 -15.06 1.74 34.27
N VAL A 69 -14.53 0.88 35.14
CA VAL A 69 -14.06 -0.48 34.83
C VAL A 69 -14.98 -1.52 35.47
N LYS A 70 -15.52 -2.46 34.68
CA LYS A 70 -16.48 -3.49 35.13
C LYS A 70 -15.90 -4.46 36.16
N SER A 71 -14.67 -4.95 35.93
CA SER A 71 -14.00 -5.91 36.82
C SER A 71 -13.76 -5.36 38.22
N ASN A 72 -13.46 -4.06 38.34
CA ASN A 72 -13.35 -3.36 39.62
C ASN A 72 -14.65 -3.49 40.45
N VAL A 73 -15.82 -3.35 39.82
CA VAL A 73 -17.12 -3.49 40.50
C VAL A 73 -17.39 -4.95 40.88
N GLN A 74 -17.11 -5.91 39.99
CA GLN A 74 -17.30 -7.34 40.27
C GLN A 74 -16.42 -7.84 41.43
N GLN A 75 -15.17 -7.36 41.49
CA GLN A 75 -14.20 -7.73 42.53
C GLN A 75 -14.28 -6.82 43.76
N HIS A 76 -15.08 -5.76 43.71
CA HIS A 76 -15.19 -4.72 44.73
C HIS A 76 -13.83 -4.07 45.08
N GLN A 77 -12.96 -3.93 44.08
CA GLN A 77 -11.62 -3.31 44.20
C GLN A 77 -11.57 -2.00 43.40
N LYS A 78 -10.91 -0.97 43.94
CA LYS A 78 -10.77 0.35 43.29
C LYS A 78 -12.11 0.99 42.87
N VAL A 79 -13.18 0.72 43.61
CA VAL A 79 -14.52 1.28 43.39
C VAL A 79 -14.76 2.53 44.21
N LYS A 80 -15.58 3.45 43.69
CA LYS A 80 -16.11 4.58 44.46
C LYS A 80 -17.39 4.15 45.18
N ARG A 81 -17.49 4.45 46.48
CA ARG A 81 -18.63 4.10 47.34
C ARG A 81 -19.49 5.32 47.65
N VAL A 82 -20.79 5.24 47.39
CA VAL A 82 -21.76 6.31 47.70
C VAL A 82 -22.93 5.74 48.50
N LYS A 83 -23.22 6.35 49.66
CA LYS A 83 -24.34 5.96 50.52
C LYS A 83 -25.66 6.51 49.95
N GLY A 84 -26.71 5.71 50.03
CA GLY A 84 -28.05 6.07 49.60
C GLY A 84 -28.77 7.01 50.57
N THR A 85 -29.62 7.89 50.04
CA THR A 85 -30.56 8.69 50.81
C THR A 85 -31.91 7.97 50.84
N SER A 86 -32.36 7.58 52.04
CA SER A 86 -33.63 6.88 52.26
C SER A 86 -34.81 7.67 51.71
N LEU A 87 -35.73 6.99 51.00
CA LEU A 87 -37.03 7.52 50.62
C LEU A 87 -38.16 6.91 51.46
N SER A 88 -38.12 5.59 51.64
CA SER A 88 -39.05 4.80 52.47
C SER A 88 -38.42 3.42 52.75
N SER A 89 -39.06 2.56 53.56
CA SER A 89 -38.49 1.25 53.90
C SER A 89 -38.08 0.47 52.64
N GLY A 90 -36.79 0.16 52.51
CA GLY A 90 -36.20 -0.55 51.36
C GLY A 90 -35.90 0.30 50.12
N LYS A 91 -36.47 1.50 49.96
CA LYS A 91 -36.25 2.36 48.79
C LYS A 91 -35.38 3.57 49.09
N PHE A 92 -34.40 3.84 48.22
CA PHE A 92 -33.48 4.97 48.38
C PHE A 92 -32.99 5.53 47.04
N LYS A 93 -32.42 6.72 47.09
CA LYS A 93 -31.77 7.36 45.94
C LYS A 93 -30.27 7.49 46.15
N VAL A 94 -29.52 7.34 45.07
CA VAL A 94 -28.08 7.64 45.02
C VAL A 94 -27.84 8.65 43.91
N THR A 95 -27.16 9.75 44.23
CA THR A 95 -26.68 10.71 43.23
C THR A 95 -25.18 10.55 43.06
N LEU A 96 -24.76 10.13 41.89
CA LEU A 96 -23.35 10.09 41.48
C LEU A 96 -23.04 11.41 40.76
N LYS A 97 -21.97 12.09 41.17
CA LYS A 97 -21.55 13.39 40.63
C LYS A 97 -20.10 13.34 40.15
N ASN A 98 -19.67 14.36 39.40
CA ASN A 98 -18.32 14.47 38.84
C ASN A 98 -17.96 13.29 37.94
N LEU A 99 -18.94 12.84 37.15
CA LEU A 99 -18.73 11.85 36.12
C LEU A 99 -18.21 12.54 34.86
N SER A 100 -17.37 11.86 34.10
CA SER A 100 -16.95 12.29 32.77
C SER A 100 -18.10 12.17 31.77
N PRO A 101 -18.38 13.19 30.94
CA PRO A 101 -19.35 13.14 29.85
C PRO A 101 -19.11 11.97 28.89
N GLY A 102 -20.17 11.45 28.29
CA GLY A 102 -20.13 10.36 27.32
C GLY A 102 -19.58 9.01 27.82
N LYS A 103 -19.23 8.89 29.10
CA LYS A 103 -18.52 7.72 29.64
C LYS A 103 -19.46 6.68 30.25
N THR A 104 -19.18 5.40 29.99
CA THR A 104 -19.87 4.27 30.64
C THR A 104 -19.32 4.00 32.03
N TYR A 105 -20.22 3.82 32.99
CA TYR A 105 -19.92 3.39 34.35
C TYR A 105 -20.69 2.12 34.69
N TYR A 106 -20.04 1.24 35.43
CA TYR A 106 -20.60 0.03 36.01
C TYR A 106 -20.87 0.26 37.48
N TYR A 107 -21.91 -0.38 38.02
CA TYR A 107 -22.28 -0.25 39.41
C TYR A 107 -23.00 -1.49 39.97
N ASN A 108 -22.94 -1.67 41.28
CA ASN A 108 -23.81 -2.60 42.00
C ASN A 108 -24.38 -1.95 43.26
N VAL A 109 -25.58 -2.39 43.62
CA VAL A 109 -26.25 -1.96 44.86
C VAL A 109 -25.68 -2.78 46.01
N TRP A 110 -25.33 -2.15 47.13
CA TRP A 110 -24.86 -2.84 48.32
C TRP A 110 -25.79 -2.59 49.52
N LEU A 111 -25.90 -3.62 50.36
CA LEU A 111 -26.48 -3.58 51.71
C LEU A 111 -25.37 -3.93 52.70
N CYS A 112 -25.15 -3.09 53.70
CA CYS A 112 -24.25 -3.36 54.82
C CYS A 112 -25.08 -3.58 56.09
N THR A 113 -24.99 -4.77 56.67
CA THR A 113 -25.64 -5.10 57.95
C THR A 113 -24.63 -5.04 59.09
N ASN A 114 -25.07 -4.51 60.23
CA ASN A 114 -24.29 -4.36 61.46
C ASN A 114 -22.90 -3.69 61.25
N GLY A 115 -22.81 -2.82 60.24
CA GLY A 115 -21.61 -2.07 59.88
C GLY A 115 -20.44 -2.90 59.31
N LYS A 116 -20.63 -4.20 59.03
CA LYS A 116 -19.51 -5.09 58.64
C LYS A 116 -19.81 -6.06 57.50
N ASN A 117 -21.05 -6.51 57.34
CA ASN A 117 -21.39 -7.55 56.38
C ASN A 117 -22.02 -6.94 55.13
N TYR A 118 -21.32 -7.01 54.01
CA TYR A 118 -21.80 -6.49 52.74
C TYR A 118 -22.44 -7.59 51.88
N THR A 119 -23.67 -7.34 51.44
CA THR A 119 -24.35 -8.10 50.39
C THR A 119 -24.49 -7.21 49.15
N PHE A 120 -24.35 -7.79 47.96
CA PHE A 120 -24.34 -7.06 46.70
C PHE A 120 -25.41 -7.55 45.74
N GLY A 121 -26.04 -6.63 45.03
CA GLY A 121 -26.87 -6.92 43.86
C GLY A 121 -26.03 -7.20 42.61
N GLN A 122 -26.72 -7.51 41.51
CA GLN A 122 -26.11 -7.68 40.20
C GLN A 122 -25.38 -6.41 39.74
N VAL A 123 -24.30 -6.59 38.96
CA VAL A 123 -23.60 -5.47 38.32
C VAL A 123 -24.44 -4.99 37.13
N LYS A 124 -24.84 -3.73 37.16
CA LYS A 124 -25.52 -3.01 36.08
C LYS A 124 -24.59 -1.91 35.52
N SER A 125 -24.98 -1.26 34.43
CA SER A 125 -24.24 -0.14 33.83
C SER A 125 -25.16 1.02 33.45
N PHE A 126 -24.56 2.19 33.22
CA PHE A 126 -25.18 3.37 32.60
C PHE A 126 -24.09 4.20 31.87
N SER A 127 -24.48 5.02 30.90
CA SER A 127 -23.57 5.94 30.19
C SER A 127 -24.06 7.37 30.34
N THR A 128 -23.23 8.29 30.83
CA THR A 128 -23.59 9.72 30.95
C THR A 128 -23.83 10.36 29.59
N ASN A 129 -24.64 11.42 29.54
CA ASN A 129 -24.84 12.19 28.31
C ASN A 129 -23.50 12.73 27.77
N ALA A 130 -23.38 12.89 26.46
CA ALA A 130 -22.24 13.55 25.82
C ALA A 130 -22.16 15.04 26.21
N ALA A 131 -21.02 15.69 25.98
CA ALA A 131 -20.92 17.15 26.09
C ALA A 131 -21.78 17.80 24.99
N ALA A 132 -22.14 19.09 25.11
CA ALA A 132 -22.75 19.84 24.00
C ALA A 132 -21.65 20.48 23.13
N GLU A 133 -21.77 20.41 21.80
CA GLU A 133 -20.86 21.06 20.87
C GLU A 133 -21.41 22.46 20.52
N ASN A 134 -20.65 23.50 20.87
CA ASN A 134 -21.03 24.90 20.72
C ASN A 134 -22.47 25.25 21.16
N GLY A 135 -22.94 24.63 22.26
CA GLY A 135 -24.28 24.88 22.82
C GLY A 135 -25.40 24.01 22.25
N HIS A 136 -25.09 23.07 21.35
CA HIS A 136 -26.05 22.13 20.75
C HIS A 136 -25.75 20.68 21.17
N ASP A 137 -26.79 19.95 21.57
CA ASP A 137 -26.67 18.55 21.99
C ASP A 137 -26.49 17.62 20.78
N TYR A 138 -25.60 16.63 20.92
CA TYR A 138 -25.34 15.62 19.89
C TYR A 138 -25.41 14.18 20.42
N VAL A 139 -25.59 13.24 19.50
CA VAL A 139 -25.60 11.80 19.78
C VAL A 139 -24.58 11.12 18.89
N ASP A 140 -23.67 10.39 19.54
CA ASP A 140 -22.85 9.38 18.88
C ASP A 140 -23.71 8.14 18.63
N LEU A 141 -24.14 7.96 17.39
CA LEU A 141 -24.92 6.80 16.96
C LEU A 141 -24.05 5.55 16.75
N GLY A 142 -22.71 5.66 16.78
CA GLY A 142 -21.78 4.61 16.36
C GLY A 142 -21.58 4.61 14.85
N LEU A 143 -21.61 5.80 14.23
CA LEU A 143 -21.40 6.05 12.81
C LEU A 143 -20.12 6.88 12.60
N SER A 144 -19.77 7.19 11.36
CA SER A 144 -18.60 8.02 11.02
C SER A 144 -18.65 9.45 11.59
N VAL A 145 -19.85 9.97 11.90
CA VAL A 145 -20.09 11.32 12.41
C VAL A 145 -21.02 11.37 13.63
N MET A 146 -20.91 12.47 14.38
CA MET A 146 -21.81 12.84 15.47
C MET A 146 -23.03 13.55 14.92
N TRP A 147 -24.22 13.11 15.31
CA TRP A 147 -25.48 13.66 14.81
C TRP A 147 -26.11 14.64 15.79
N ALA A 148 -26.58 15.79 15.30
CA ALA A 148 -27.36 16.72 16.10
C ALA A 148 -28.69 16.12 16.57
N THR A 149 -29.09 16.47 17.79
CA THR A 149 -30.40 16.10 18.32
C THR A 149 -31.56 16.91 17.73
N VAL A 150 -31.29 18.07 17.13
CA VAL A 150 -32.30 18.99 16.57
C VAL A 150 -31.89 19.53 15.19
N ASN A 151 -32.84 20.07 14.44
CA ASN A 151 -32.59 20.77 13.17
C ASN A 151 -32.05 22.19 13.43
N VAL A 152 -31.37 22.78 12.44
CA VAL A 152 -30.99 24.20 12.47
C VAL A 152 -32.24 25.09 12.61
N GLY A 153 -32.13 26.15 13.41
CA GLY A 153 -33.14 27.22 13.51
C GLY A 153 -34.52 26.78 14.03
N ASP A 154 -34.61 25.84 14.98
CA ASP A 154 -35.90 25.34 15.50
C ASP A 154 -36.87 24.86 14.38
N ASN A 155 -36.33 24.21 13.34
CA ASN A 155 -37.00 23.80 12.10
C ASN A 155 -37.17 24.90 11.05
N ASP A 156 -36.28 25.88 11.01
CA ASP A 156 -36.14 26.77 9.87
C ASP A 156 -35.78 25.99 8.59
N TYR A 157 -36.32 26.48 7.49
CA TYR A 157 -36.02 26.00 6.14
C TYR A 157 -34.89 26.84 5.55
N PHE A 158 -34.10 26.24 4.67
CA PHE A 158 -33.00 26.90 3.99
C PHE A 158 -32.99 26.48 2.51
N ALA A 159 -32.78 27.44 1.62
CA ALA A 159 -32.45 27.14 0.24
C ALA A 159 -31.02 26.60 0.19
N TRP A 160 -30.74 25.72 -0.77
CA TRP A 160 -29.44 25.06 -0.83
C TRP A 160 -28.31 26.07 -1.12
N GLY A 161 -27.30 26.12 -0.26
CA GLY A 161 -26.20 27.10 -0.36
C GLY A 161 -26.52 28.52 0.13
N GLU A 162 -27.72 28.74 0.69
CA GLU A 162 -28.05 29.98 1.40
C GLU A 162 -28.02 29.75 2.92
N VAL A 163 -27.40 30.67 3.65
CA VAL A 163 -27.14 30.50 5.08
C VAL A 163 -28.19 31.12 6.00
N THR A 164 -29.17 31.83 5.43
CA THR A 164 -30.24 32.51 6.17
C THR A 164 -31.62 32.07 5.66
N PRO A 165 -32.61 31.83 6.54
CA PRO A 165 -33.97 31.52 6.11
C PRO A 165 -34.61 32.67 5.34
N LYS A 166 -35.58 32.34 4.48
CA LYS A 166 -36.40 33.29 3.71
C LYS A 166 -37.89 33.07 3.99
N ASP A 167 -38.69 34.12 3.76
CA ASP A 167 -40.15 34.04 3.82
C ASP A 167 -40.77 33.42 2.55
N VAL A 168 -40.05 33.48 1.43
CA VAL A 168 -40.49 32.95 0.13
C VAL A 168 -39.36 32.13 -0.49
N TYR A 169 -39.67 30.96 -1.06
CA TYR A 169 -38.72 30.08 -1.74
C TYR A 169 -39.12 29.88 -3.20
N SER A 170 -38.46 30.56 -4.14
CA SER A 170 -38.76 30.46 -5.56
C SER A 170 -37.50 30.59 -6.40
N GLU A 171 -37.53 30.10 -7.64
CA GLU A 171 -36.42 30.24 -8.58
C GLU A 171 -36.01 31.71 -8.78
N GLU A 172 -36.97 32.65 -8.75
CA GLU A 172 -36.71 34.09 -8.92
C GLU A 172 -35.93 34.73 -7.75
N ASN A 173 -36.03 34.15 -6.55
CA ASN A 173 -35.40 34.68 -5.34
C ASN A 173 -34.23 33.83 -4.84
N TYR A 174 -33.82 32.88 -5.67
CA TYR A 174 -32.70 32.00 -5.43
C TYR A 174 -31.52 32.45 -6.29
N SER A 175 -30.41 32.76 -5.65
CA SER A 175 -29.18 33.13 -6.35
C SER A 175 -28.03 32.29 -5.79
N LEU A 176 -27.56 31.36 -6.59
CA LEU A 176 -26.39 30.56 -6.29
C LEU A 176 -25.33 30.82 -7.37
N GLU A 177 -24.14 31.22 -6.95
CA GLU A 177 -22.99 31.36 -7.83
C GLU A 177 -22.56 29.97 -8.34
N THR A 178 -21.77 29.91 -9.42
CA THR A 178 -21.15 28.64 -9.85
C THR A 178 -20.34 28.07 -8.69
N ILE A 179 -20.76 26.91 -8.18
CA ILE A 179 -20.10 26.19 -7.11
C ILE A 179 -19.74 24.78 -7.58
N GLY A 180 -18.69 24.22 -6.97
CA GLY A 180 -18.25 22.85 -7.24
C GLY A 180 -19.25 21.79 -6.74
N GLU A 181 -18.81 20.54 -6.70
CA GLU A 181 -19.66 19.41 -6.32
C GLU A 181 -20.20 19.50 -4.88
N PHE A 182 -19.53 20.22 -3.98
CA PHE A 182 -19.93 20.40 -2.59
C PHE A 182 -20.05 21.88 -2.19
N LEU A 183 -20.89 22.17 -1.19
CA LEU A 183 -21.00 23.52 -0.61
C LEU A 183 -19.71 23.87 0.16
N PRO A 184 -19.09 25.03 -0.11
CA PRO A 184 -18.04 25.54 0.77
C PRO A 184 -18.62 25.88 2.15
N LEU A 185 -17.81 25.80 3.21
CA LEU A 185 -18.26 26.07 4.59
C LEU A 185 -18.89 27.47 4.78
N SER A 186 -18.55 28.45 3.93
CA SER A 186 -19.15 29.79 3.94
C SER A 186 -20.59 29.83 3.44
N LYS A 187 -21.05 28.77 2.75
CA LYS A 187 -22.39 28.56 2.22
C LYS A 187 -23.16 27.45 2.95
N ASP A 188 -22.53 26.84 3.95
CA ASP A 188 -23.14 25.81 4.81
C ASP A 188 -23.94 26.46 5.94
N ALA A 189 -25.27 26.33 5.89
CA ALA A 189 -26.14 26.99 6.86
C ALA A 189 -26.00 26.41 8.28
N ALA A 190 -25.67 25.12 8.44
CA ALA A 190 -25.40 24.55 9.76
C ALA A 190 -24.14 25.16 10.37
N ARG A 191 -23.06 25.27 9.58
CA ARG A 191 -21.82 25.91 10.02
C ARG A 191 -22.02 27.38 10.35
N TYR A 192 -22.74 28.11 9.49
CA TYR A 192 -22.97 29.54 9.67
C TYR A 192 -23.83 29.85 10.90
N GLN A 193 -24.92 29.10 11.09
CA GLN A 193 -25.87 29.36 12.17
C GLN A 193 -25.38 28.85 13.53
N TRP A 194 -24.78 27.65 13.57
CA TRP A 194 -24.41 27.01 14.83
C TRP A 194 -22.93 27.14 15.16
N GLY A 195 -22.05 27.47 14.22
CA GLY A 195 -20.61 27.59 14.47
C GLY A 195 -19.97 26.31 15.02
N GLY A 196 -18.83 26.44 15.71
CA GLY A 196 -18.11 25.29 16.27
C GLY A 196 -17.67 24.32 15.16
N ARG A 197 -17.81 23.01 15.38
CA ARG A 197 -17.52 21.97 14.37
C ARG A 197 -18.71 21.58 13.49
N TRP A 198 -19.88 22.18 13.70
CA TRP A 198 -21.11 21.80 12.99
C TRP A 198 -21.04 22.11 11.49
N ARG A 199 -21.60 21.20 10.68
CA ARG A 199 -21.79 21.36 9.23
C ARG A 199 -22.98 20.53 8.73
N MET A 200 -23.37 20.74 7.48
CA MET A 200 -24.30 19.89 6.77
C MET A 200 -23.67 18.50 6.51
N PRO A 201 -24.45 17.41 6.65
CA PRO A 201 -24.03 16.08 6.24
C PRO A 201 -23.88 15.96 4.72
N ASN A 202 -22.98 15.10 4.27
CA ASN A 202 -22.85 14.74 2.86
C ASN A 202 -23.74 13.53 2.48
N ALA A 203 -23.77 13.17 1.19
CA ALA A 203 -24.60 12.06 0.72
C ALA A 203 -24.20 10.72 1.36
N SER A 204 -22.90 10.43 1.46
CA SER A 204 -22.40 9.17 2.05
C SER A 204 -22.72 9.03 3.55
N GLU A 205 -22.72 10.12 4.31
CA GLU A 205 -23.09 10.15 5.73
C GLU A 205 -24.58 9.91 5.95
N TRP A 206 -25.42 10.47 5.06
CA TRP A 206 -26.84 10.11 5.02
C TRP A 206 -27.04 8.63 4.67
N GLU A 207 -26.27 8.12 3.71
CA GLU A 207 -26.34 6.73 3.27
C GLU A 207 -25.93 5.78 4.40
N GLU A 208 -24.89 6.12 5.14
CA GLU A 208 -24.46 5.41 6.34
C GLU A 208 -25.57 5.39 7.39
N LEU A 209 -26.18 6.53 7.72
CA LEU A 209 -27.31 6.59 8.68
C LEU A 209 -28.47 5.68 8.25
N VAL A 210 -28.78 5.61 6.95
CA VAL A 210 -29.88 4.80 6.42
C VAL A 210 -29.55 3.32 6.45
N ASN A 211 -28.36 2.95 6.00
CA ASN A 211 -27.99 1.55 5.80
C ASN A 211 -27.58 0.86 7.10
N VAL A 212 -27.10 1.64 8.08
CA VAL A 212 -26.53 1.11 9.31
C VAL A 212 -27.50 1.21 10.50
N CYS A 213 -28.40 2.20 10.53
CA CYS A 213 -29.33 2.37 11.67
C CYS A 213 -30.67 1.65 11.49
N GLU A 214 -31.31 1.36 12.62
CA GLU A 214 -32.70 0.91 12.69
C GLU A 214 -33.65 2.10 12.72
N TRP A 215 -34.69 2.08 11.88
CA TRP A 215 -35.68 3.15 11.76
C TRP A 215 -37.04 2.69 12.26
N GLN A 216 -37.61 3.42 13.23
CA GLN A 216 -38.92 3.16 13.80
C GLN A 216 -39.82 4.39 13.71
N TYR A 217 -41.00 4.23 13.12
CA TYR A 217 -42.03 5.27 13.16
C TYR A 217 -42.67 5.32 14.55
N LEU A 218 -42.79 6.52 15.12
CA LEU A 218 -43.49 6.74 16.38
C LEU A 218 -44.92 7.24 16.11
N SER A 219 -45.12 8.57 16.04
CA SER A 219 -46.38 9.22 15.71
C SER A 219 -46.13 10.63 15.16
N ASP A 220 -47.13 11.24 14.54
CA ASP A 220 -47.13 12.65 14.11
C ASP A 220 -45.92 13.05 13.24
N GLY A 221 -45.48 12.16 12.34
CA GLY A 221 -44.33 12.43 11.48
C GLY A 221 -42.97 12.35 12.18
N ILE A 222 -42.88 11.72 13.36
CA ILE A 222 -41.63 11.54 14.10
C ILE A 222 -41.09 10.13 13.93
N TRP A 223 -39.80 10.04 13.57
CA TRP A 223 -39.04 8.82 13.39
C TRP A 223 -37.94 8.73 14.44
N GLN A 224 -37.84 7.58 15.09
CA GLN A 224 -36.70 7.22 15.92
C GLN A 224 -35.67 6.48 15.07
N VAL A 225 -34.44 6.98 15.04
CA VAL A 225 -33.31 6.37 14.33
C VAL A 225 -32.31 5.90 15.36
N THR A 226 -32.07 4.59 15.44
CA THR A 226 -31.20 3.96 16.44
C THR A 226 -29.97 3.37 15.77
N GLY A 227 -28.79 3.85 16.14
CA GLY A 227 -27.53 3.40 15.54
C GLY A 227 -26.87 2.23 16.27
N PRO A 228 -25.74 1.71 15.74
CA PRO A 228 -25.01 0.57 16.32
C PRO A 228 -24.59 0.74 17.79
N SER A 229 -24.41 1.98 18.24
CA SER A 229 -24.13 2.29 19.65
C SER A 229 -25.29 1.95 20.61
N GLY A 230 -26.48 1.67 20.08
CA GLY A 230 -27.73 1.52 20.84
C GLY A 230 -28.36 2.86 21.27
N LYS A 231 -27.80 4.00 20.86
CA LYS A 231 -28.40 5.33 21.08
C LYS A 231 -29.29 5.72 19.90
N SER A 232 -30.20 6.67 20.12
CA SER A 232 -31.13 7.14 19.09
C SER A 232 -31.19 8.66 18.96
N ILE A 233 -31.51 9.13 17.75
CA ILE A 233 -31.99 10.49 17.47
C ILE A 233 -33.47 10.46 17.02
N LEU A 234 -34.13 11.63 17.06
CA LEU A 234 -35.47 11.82 16.52
C LEU A 234 -35.42 12.72 15.28
N LEU A 235 -35.89 12.20 14.16
CA LEU A 235 -36.07 12.95 12.92
C LEU A 235 -37.55 13.23 12.68
N GLN A 236 -37.86 14.47 12.32
CA GLN A 236 -39.21 14.90 11.99
C GLN A 236 -39.45 14.73 10.48
N SER A 237 -40.71 14.74 10.06
CA SER A 237 -41.14 14.79 8.67
C SER A 237 -41.60 16.21 8.32
N PRO A 238 -40.68 17.16 8.11
CA PRO A 238 -41.06 18.56 7.91
C PRO A 238 -41.69 18.85 6.54
N GLY A 239 -41.47 18.00 5.54
CA GLY A 239 -41.79 18.30 4.15
C GLY A 239 -40.77 19.25 3.52
N TYR A 240 -41.21 20.08 2.57
CA TYR A 240 -40.39 21.10 1.91
C TYR A 240 -41.17 22.41 1.77
N TYR A 241 -40.45 23.53 1.69
CA TYR A 241 -41.02 24.87 1.51
C TYR A 241 -40.86 25.30 0.05
N GLU A 242 -41.95 25.68 -0.59
CA GLU A 242 -41.97 26.27 -1.93
C GLU A 242 -42.93 27.47 -1.96
N GLN A 243 -42.58 28.52 -2.69
CA GLN A 243 -43.29 29.80 -2.72
C GLN A 243 -43.49 30.33 -1.30
N ASP A 244 -44.73 30.47 -0.83
CA ASP A 244 -45.12 30.96 0.50
C ASP A 244 -45.73 29.86 1.39
N GLY A 245 -45.57 28.57 1.05
CA GLY A 245 -46.16 27.44 1.78
C GLY A 245 -45.25 26.23 1.99
N ILE A 246 -45.60 25.44 3.03
CA ILE A 246 -44.96 24.15 3.34
C ILE A 246 -45.82 23.00 2.79
N TYR A 247 -45.19 22.10 2.05
CA TYR A 247 -45.80 20.95 1.40
C TYR A 247 -45.30 19.64 2.02
N GLU A 248 -46.17 18.63 2.04
CA GLU A 248 -45.88 17.28 2.57
C GLU A 248 -45.49 17.19 4.07
N ALA A 249 -45.70 18.27 4.83
CA ALA A 249 -45.46 18.27 6.28
C ALA A 249 -46.24 17.15 7.00
N GLY A 250 -45.54 16.42 7.87
CA GLY A 250 -46.03 15.25 8.58
C GLY A 250 -46.09 13.96 7.76
N SER A 251 -45.87 14.02 6.45
CA SER A 251 -45.95 12.86 5.53
C SER A 251 -44.61 12.51 4.87
N ALA A 252 -43.79 13.52 4.55
CA ALA A 252 -42.48 13.35 3.97
C ALA A 252 -41.40 14.05 4.81
N ALA A 253 -40.19 13.51 4.79
CA ALA A 253 -39.04 14.10 5.46
C ALA A 253 -37.99 14.42 4.41
N TYR A 254 -37.64 15.69 4.17
CA TYR A 254 -36.56 16.04 3.27
C TYR A 254 -35.52 16.89 4.02
N TYR A 255 -34.27 16.47 3.91
CA TYR A 255 -33.12 17.10 4.54
C TYR A 255 -32.02 17.31 3.52
N TRP A 256 -31.41 18.50 3.53
CA TRP A 256 -30.32 18.76 2.61
C TRP A 256 -29.07 17.93 2.93
N ALA A 257 -28.42 17.44 1.88
CA ALA A 257 -27.00 17.09 1.89
C ALA A 257 -26.18 18.26 1.33
N ASN A 258 -24.89 18.31 1.64
CA ASN A 258 -23.99 19.38 1.19
C ASN A 258 -23.48 19.20 -0.26
N GLN A 259 -24.07 18.32 -1.07
CA GLN A 259 -23.57 17.90 -2.39
C GLN A 259 -24.58 18.20 -3.53
N VAL A 260 -24.06 18.64 -4.68
CA VAL A 260 -24.80 18.84 -5.94
C VAL A 260 -25.25 17.50 -6.52
N TYR A 261 -26.45 17.44 -7.10
CA TYR A 261 -26.94 16.25 -7.80
C TYR A 261 -26.58 16.24 -9.29
N ASN A 262 -26.74 17.38 -9.99
CA ASN A 262 -26.33 17.55 -11.39
C ASN A 262 -25.95 19.02 -11.66
N ILE A 263 -24.93 19.24 -12.50
CA ILE A 263 -24.27 20.54 -12.74
C ILE A 263 -25.06 21.41 -13.74
N GLU A 264 -25.99 20.82 -14.51
CA GLU A 264 -26.76 21.53 -15.56
C GLU A 264 -28.01 22.31 -15.07
N GLY A 265 -28.20 22.40 -13.75
CA GLY A 265 -29.21 23.24 -13.08
C GLY A 265 -29.07 23.08 -11.57
N PRO A 266 -29.44 24.05 -10.72
CA PRO A 266 -29.12 24.00 -9.30
C PRO A 266 -30.00 22.96 -8.59
N THR A 267 -29.66 21.68 -8.73
CA THR A 267 -30.28 20.56 -8.03
C THR A 267 -29.27 19.96 -7.08
N ALA A 268 -29.69 19.69 -5.86
CA ALA A 268 -28.84 19.15 -4.82
C ALA A 268 -29.41 17.84 -4.27
N TYR A 269 -28.54 17.04 -3.68
CA TYR A 269 -28.95 15.84 -2.97
C TYR A 269 -29.75 16.25 -1.73
N ALA A 270 -31.01 15.83 -1.68
CA ALA A 270 -31.78 15.78 -0.46
C ALA A 270 -31.96 14.32 -0.06
N PHE A 271 -31.63 14.01 1.18
CA PHE A 271 -32.05 12.74 1.76
C PHE A 271 -33.48 12.88 2.23
N GLY A 272 -34.32 11.88 1.95
CA GLY A 272 -35.65 11.92 2.48
C GLY A 272 -36.45 10.63 2.47
N ARG A 273 -37.64 10.75 3.05
CA ARG A 273 -38.71 9.78 2.90
C ARG A 273 -39.84 10.45 2.14
N ASP A 274 -40.19 9.93 0.98
CA ASP A 274 -41.30 10.49 0.19
C ASP A 274 -42.67 10.21 0.83
N TYR A 275 -43.72 10.84 0.31
CA TYR A 275 -45.11 10.63 0.74
C TYR A 275 -45.60 9.17 0.60
N SER A 276 -44.89 8.34 -0.18
CA SER A 276 -45.17 6.91 -0.37
C SER A 276 -44.44 6.03 0.66
N GLY A 277 -43.58 6.61 1.50
CA GLY A 277 -42.85 5.93 2.55
C GLY A 277 -41.53 5.28 2.10
N ASN A 278 -41.04 5.57 0.88
CA ASN A 278 -39.73 5.09 0.45
C ASN A 278 -38.64 5.97 1.05
N LEU A 279 -37.59 5.37 1.59
CA LEU A 279 -36.40 6.08 2.03
C LEU A 279 -35.40 6.12 0.87
N GLY A 280 -34.82 7.28 0.58
CA GLY A 280 -33.85 7.39 -0.49
C GLY A 280 -33.29 8.80 -0.69
N PHE A 281 -32.45 8.91 -1.72
CA PHE A 281 -31.89 10.18 -2.18
C PHE A 281 -32.74 10.74 -3.31
N TYR A 282 -33.00 12.04 -3.23
CA TYR A 282 -33.81 12.76 -4.20
C TYR A 282 -33.02 13.95 -4.74
N ALA A 283 -33.11 14.15 -6.05
CA ALA A 283 -32.67 15.37 -6.71
C ALA A 283 -33.72 16.46 -6.46
N MET A 284 -33.40 17.42 -5.59
CA MET A 284 -34.31 18.52 -5.25
C MET A 284 -33.79 19.84 -5.82
N PRO A 285 -34.65 20.69 -6.42
CA PRO A 285 -34.26 22.03 -6.82
C PRO A 285 -33.74 22.85 -5.62
N GLY A 286 -32.59 23.49 -5.77
CA GLY A 286 -31.89 24.20 -4.70
C GLY A 286 -32.65 25.43 -4.19
N TYR A 287 -33.59 25.96 -4.96
CA TYR A 287 -34.46 27.05 -4.52
C TYR A 287 -35.47 26.63 -3.45
N LEU A 288 -35.74 25.33 -3.28
CA LEU A 288 -36.65 24.82 -2.26
C LEU A 288 -36.05 25.01 -0.87
N GLY A 289 -36.90 25.36 0.10
CA GLY A 289 -36.51 25.37 1.50
C GLY A 289 -36.61 23.97 2.08
N LEU A 290 -35.50 23.39 2.54
CA LEU A 290 -35.51 22.14 3.32
C LEU A 290 -34.85 22.36 4.68
N ASN A 291 -35.14 21.48 5.64
CA ASN A 291 -34.45 21.50 6.92
C ASN A 291 -33.04 20.90 6.82
N ILE A 292 -32.20 21.25 7.78
CA ILE A 292 -30.85 20.75 7.91
C ILE A 292 -30.72 20.07 9.25
N ARG A 293 -30.22 18.83 9.24
CA ARG A 293 -29.84 18.07 10.43
C ARG A 293 -28.30 18.08 10.55
N PRO A 294 -27.71 18.93 11.39
CA PRO A 294 -26.26 19.08 11.42
C PRO A 294 -25.53 17.84 11.90
N VAL A 295 -24.30 17.70 11.41
CA VAL A 295 -23.33 16.71 11.89
C VAL A 295 -22.01 17.39 12.22
N PHE A 296 -21.19 16.72 13.01
CA PHE A 296 -19.76 17.05 13.10
C PHE A 296 -18.95 15.80 13.35
N LYS A 297 -17.64 15.95 13.24
CA LYS A 297 -16.68 14.87 13.28
C LYS A 297 -16.43 14.33 14.70
N ASN A 298 -16.31 13.01 14.84
CA ASN A 298 -15.97 12.36 16.12
C ASN A 298 -14.65 12.91 16.72
N GLU A 299 -14.54 12.99 18.05
CA GLU A 299 -13.29 13.38 18.70
C GLU A 299 -12.18 12.37 18.36
N GLY A 300 -11.05 12.89 17.87
CA GLY A 300 -9.90 12.12 17.43
C GLY A 300 -9.69 12.12 15.93
N ALA A 301 -10.67 12.52 15.13
CA ALA A 301 -10.61 12.44 13.68
C ALA A 301 -10.15 13.81 13.08
N TYR A 302 -9.29 13.85 12.04
CA TYR A 302 -8.66 15.06 11.47
C TYR A 302 -8.98 15.29 9.97
N VAL A 303 -9.31 16.52 9.58
CA VAL A 303 -9.67 16.88 8.20
C VAL A 303 -8.40 17.09 7.37
N VAL A 304 -8.38 16.51 6.17
CA VAL A 304 -7.37 16.82 5.16
C VAL A 304 -8.04 17.71 4.11
N SER A 305 -7.60 18.97 4.07
CA SER A 305 -8.05 19.96 3.09
C SER A 305 -6.93 20.25 2.09
N TYR A 306 -7.29 20.77 0.92
CA TYR A 306 -6.35 21.16 -0.13
C TYR A 306 -6.60 22.61 -0.54
N ASP A 307 -5.53 23.38 -0.68
CA ASP A 307 -5.55 24.78 -1.08
C ASP A 307 -4.83 24.94 -2.42
N ALA A 308 -5.48 25.60 -3.38
CA ALA A 308 -4.95 25.82 -4.73
C ALA A 308 -3.71 26.74 -4.75
N ASN A 309 -3.41 27.45 -3.66
CA ASN A 309 -2.22 28.27 -3.45
C ASN A 309 -1.86 29.18 -4.63
N GLY A 310 -2.84 29.99 -5.06
CA GLY A 310 -2.74 30.90 -6.21
C GLY A 310 -3.13 30.27 -7.56
N GLY A 311 -3.59 29.02 -7.58
CA GLY A 311 -4.35 28.42 -8.69
C GLY A 311 -5.86 28.56 -8.53
N GLU A 312 -6.61 27.90 -9.41
CA GLU A 312 -8.08 27.84 -9.46
C GLU A 312 -8.56 26.36 -9.44
N GLY A 313 -9.81 26.11 -9.06
CA GLY A 313 -10.40 24.76 -8.99
C GLY A 313 -10.87 24.37 -7.58
N TYR A 314 -11.23 23.10 -7.38
CA TYR A 314 -11.68 22.56 -6.10
C TYR A 314 -11.21 21.11 -5.92
N MET A 315 -10.93 20.74 -4.67
CA MET A 315 -10.56 19.40 -4.23
C MET A 315 -11.42 19.03 -3.00
N PRO A 316 -12.00 17.83 -2.93
CA PRO A 316 -12.82 17.42 -1.81
C PRO A 316 -12.00 17.30 -0.52
N GLU A 317 -12.58 17.75 0.59
CA GLU A 317 -11.97 17.52 1.91
C GLU A 317 -12.18 16.06 2.33
N GLN A 318 -11.14 15.45 2.91
CA GLN A 318 -11.24 14.12 3.47
C GLN A 318 -11.40 14.14 4.98
N ILE A 319 -12.37 13.40 5.48
CA ILE A 319 -12.61 13.22 6.91
C ILE A 319 -12.06 11.86 7.31
N LYS A 320 -10.90 11.84 7.98
CA LYS A 320 -10.24 10.62 8.47
C LYS A 320 -10.40 10.44 9.97
N ALA A 321 -10.56 9.20 10.45
CA ALA A 321 -10.57 8.89 11.87
C ALA A 321 -9.18 9.11 12.48
N GLY A 322 -9.10 9.23 13.81
CA GLY A 322 -7.81 9.38 14.48
C GLY A 322 -6.91 8.18 14.27
N ASN A 323 -5.74 8.42 13.68
CA ASN A 323 -4.75 7.44 13.22
C ASN A 323 -5.10 6.72 11.90
N ASP A 324 -6.18 7.09 11.21
CA ASP A 324 -6.39 6.62 9.83
C ASP A 324 -5.29 7.19 8.93
N THR A 325 -4.87 6.39 7.98
CA THR A 325 -4.03 6.84 6.87
C THR A 325 -4.86 7.62 5.86
N TYR A 326 -4.27 8.63 5.24
CA TYR A 326 -4.81 9.27 4.05
C TYR A 326 -3.86 9.08 2.88
N VAL A 327 -4.44 9.06 1.68
CA VAL A 327 -3.71 9.13 0.42
C VAL A 327 -3.95 10.52 -0.12
N LEU A 328 -2.87 11.24 -0.41
CA LEU A 328 -2.97 12.55 -1.05
C LEU A 328 -3.64 12.38 -2.41
N GLU A 329 -4.72 13.11 -2.65
CA GLU A 329 -5.45 13.01 -3.91
C GLU A 329 -4.67 13.65 -5.06
N GLU A 330 -4.97 13.16 -6.27
CA GLU A 330 -4.51 13.75 -7.53
C GLU A 330 -4.95 15.21 -7.62
N ASN A 331 -4.06 16.09 -8.06
CA ASN A 331 -4.38 17.51 -8.14
C ASN A 331 -5.44 17.79 -9.21
N LEU A 332 -6.56 18.37 -8.80
CA LEU A 332 -7.61 18.88 -9.68
C LEU A 332 -7.57 20.40 -9.87
N PHE A 333 -6.66 21.11 -9.18
CA PHE A 333 -6.47 22.54 -9.41
C PHE A 333 -5.73 22.80 -10.72
N THR A 334 -5.93 23.98 -11.28
CA THR A 334 -5.19 24.50 -12.44
C THR A 334 -4.56 25.84 -12.11
N ARG A 335 -3.47 26.20 -12.79
CA ARG A 335 -2.88 27.54 -12.70
C ARG A 335 -2.22 27.90 -14.02
N ASP A 336 -2.64 29.00 -14.64
CA ASP A 336 -2.14 29.42 -15.95
C ASP A 336 -0.62 29.52 -15.99
N ASN A 337 0.00 28.89 -17.00
CA ASN A 337 1.44 28.82 -17.22
C ASN A 337 2.25 28.23 -16.05
N HIS A 338 1.63 27.37 -15.23
CA HIS A 338 2.30 26.66 -14.15
C HIS A 338 1.86 25.20 -14.12
N THR A 339 2.81 24.30 -13.90
CA THR A 339 2.56 22.89 -13.65
C THR A 339 2.53 22.65 -12.14
N PHE A 340 1.58 21.83 -11.69
CA PHE A 340 1.54 21.34 -10.33
C PHE A 340 2.74 20.41 -10.09
N ILE A 341 3.52 20.65 -9.03
CA ILE A 341 4.74 19.87 -8.71
C ILE A 341 4.64 19.06 -7.41
N GLY A 342 3.50 19.14 -6.73
CA GLY A 342 3.26 18.43 -5.48
C GLY A 342 2.51 19.27 -4.46
N TRP A 343 2.18 18.64 -3.35
CA TRP A 343 1.56 19.24 -2.18
C TRP A 343 2.63 19.67 -1.19
N ASN A 344 2.37 20.72 -0.41
CA ASN A 344 3.23 21.10 0.71
C ASN A 344 2.40 21.42 1.95
N THR A 345 2.92 21.12 3.13
CA THR A 345 2.26 21.45 4.42
C THR A 345 2.25 22.94 4.76
N GLN A 346 2.97 23.77 4.00
CA GLN A 346 2.96 25.23 4.11
C GLN A 346 2.84 25.89 2.73
N ALA A 347 2.09 27.00 2.66
CA ALA A 347 1.82 27.71 1.41
C ALA A 347 3.09 28.21 0.69
N ASP A 348 4.10 28.64 1.44
CA ASP A 348 5.36 29.17 0.91
C ASP A 348 6.36 28.08 0.48
N GLY A 349 5.98 26.80 0.60
CA GLY A 349 6.80 25.66 0.23
C GLY A 349 7.89 25.30 1.24
N SER A 350 7.95 25.97 2.40
CA SER A 350 8.97 25.69 3.44
C SER A 350 8.63 24.47 4.33
N GLY A 351 7.42 23.93 4.20
CA GLY A 351 6.99 22.71 4.88
C GLY A 351 7.47 21.44 4.19
N GLU A 352 6.95 20.31 4.65
CA GLU A 352 7.13 19.00 4.02
C GLU A 352 6.44 18.95 2.66
N SER A 353 7.20 18.54 1.63
CA SER A 353 6.75 18.35 0.25
C SER A 353 6.34 16.91 0.02
N LEU A 354 5.17 16.72 -0.58
CA LEU A 354 4.53 15.41 -0.76
C LEU A 354 3.95 15.29 -2.18
N GLN A 355 3.88 14.09 -2.71
CA GLN A 355 3.31 13.81 -4.05
C GLN A 355 1.89 13.25 -3.96
N PRO A 356 1.04 13.44 -4.99
CA PRO A 356 -0.20 12.68 -5.11
C PRO A 356 0.03 11.17 -5.02
N GLY A 357 -0.86 10.45 -4.36
CA GLY A 357 -0.71 9.03 -4.11
C GLY A 357 0.22 8.67 -2.94
N GLU A 358 0.97 9.63 -2.38
CA GLU A 358 1.75 9.37 -1.17
C GLU A 358 0.85 9.22 0.06
N TRP A 359 1.27 8.33 0.94
CA TRP A 359 0.60 8.03 2.20
C TRP A 359 1.08 8.99 3.28
N GLY A 360 0.14 9.59 4.00
CA GLY A 360 0.43 10.31 5.23
C GLY A 360 -0.15 9.64 6.46
N PHE A 361 0.52 9.84 7.59
CA PHE A 361 0.09 9.33 8.90
C PHE A 361 -0.76 10.38 9.62
N GLY A 362 -1.75 9.90 10.38
CA GLY A 362 -2.78 10.74 10.96
C GLY A 362 -2.26 11.92 11.78
N PHE A 363 -2.83 13.09 11.52
CA PHE A 363 -2.56 14.29 12.29
C PHE A 363 -3.38 14.31 13.58
N ALA A 364 -2.86 14.95 14.62
CA ALA A 364 -3.61 15.20 15.84
C ALA A 364 -4.71 16.25 15.64
N ASP A 365 -4.55 17.10 14.62
CA ASP A 365 -5.40 18.24 14.24
C ASP A 365 -5.60 18.27 12.72
N ASP A 366 -6.55 19.07 12.23
CA ASP A 366 -6.79 19.26 10.79
C ASP A 366 -5.52 19.75 10.06
N ILE A 367 -5.33 19.31 8.82
CA ILE A 367 -4.23 19.74 7.96
C ILE A 367 -4.73 20.30 6.63
N THR A 368 -4.02 21.29 6.10
CA THR A 368 -4.22 21.80 4.75
C THR A 368 -2.95 21.61 3.92
N PHE A 369 -3.09 20.97 2.78
CA PHE A 369 -2.03 20.82 1.78
C PHE A 369 -2.14 21.91 0.73
N TYR A 370 -1.06 22.65 0.53
CA TYR A 370 -0.99 23.75 -0.42
C TYR A 370 -0.35 23.25 -1.71
N ALA A 371 -1.05 23.43 -2.83
CA ALA A 371 -0.52 23.13 -4.14
C ALA A 371 0.77 23.92 -4.38
N GLN A 372 1.84 23.24 -4.77
CA GLN A 372 3.06 23.89 -5.19
C GLN A 372 3.09 23.91 -6.72
N TRP A 373 3.41 25.09 -7.24
CA TRP A 373 3.35 25.38 -8.66
C TRP A 373 4.73 25.73 -9.16
N LYS A 374 5.17 25.07 -10.22
CA LYS A 374 6.34 25.47 -10.97
C LYS A 374 5.89 26.17 -12.24
N ARG A 375 6.34 27.40 -12.44
CA ARG A 375 6.07 28.12 -13.68
C ARG A 375 6.64 27.34 -14.86
N GLU A 376 5.83 27.11 -15.88
CA GLU A 376 6.27 26.49 -17.12
C GLU A 376 7.24 27.45 -17.82
N SER A 377 8.51 27.05 -17.90
CA SER A 377 9.53 27.73 -18.71
C SER A 377 9.42 27.25 -20.16
N SER A 378 8.36 27.66 -20.85
CA SER A 378 8.20 27.52 -22.29
C SER A 378 8.14 28.90 -22.95
N GLY A 379 8.85 29.06 -24.06
CA GLY A 379 8.92 30.30 -24.82
C GLY A 379 8.57 30.06 -26.28
N SER A 380 8.60 31.10 -27.08
CA SER A 380 8.51 30.97 -28.54
C SER A 380 9.52 31.87 -29.22
N ASP A 381 10.03 31.40 -30.35
CA ASP A 381 10.88 32.17 -31.24
C ASP A 381 10.44 31.96 -32.68
N ASN A 382 10.35 33.05 -33.44
CA ASN A 382 9.88 33.05 -34.83
C ASN A 382 8.52 32.32 -35.05
N GLY A 383 7.63 32.37 -34.05
CA GLY A 383 6.31 31.73 -34.11
C GLY A 383 6.27 30.24 -33.76
N TYR A 384 7.40 29.64 -33.35
CA TYR A 384 7.49 28.25 -32.92
C TYR A 384 7.72 28.18 -31.41
N ALA A 385 7.00 27.29 -30.72
CA ALA A 385 7.13 27.11 -29.28
C ALA A 385 8.22 26.08 -28.93
N TYR A 386 8.94 26.33 -27.85
CA TYR A 386 9.91 25.40 -27.26
C TYR A 386 9.61 25.16 -25.78
N VAL A 387 10.07 24.01 -25.29
CA VAL A 387 9.91 23.52 -23.92
C VAL A 387 11.29 23.27 -23.32
N ASP A 388 11.49 23.75 -22.09
CA ASP A 388 12.64 23.38 -21.28
C ASP A 388 12.47 21.98 -20.69
N MET A 389 13.15 20.99 -21.26
CA MET A 389 13.14 19.63 -20.73
C MET A 389 14.16 19.45 -19.58
N GLY A 390 14.84 20.50 -19.13
CA GLY A 390 15.93 20.41 -18.13
C GLY A 390 17.15 19.67 -18.65
N LEU A 391 17.27 19.55 -19.96
CA LEU A 391 18.37 18.91 -20.68
C LEU A 391 19.36 19.97 -21.18
N SER A 392 20.36 19.57 -21.96
CA SER A 392 21.36 20.50 -22.51
C SER A 392 20.80 21.54 -23.50
N VAL A 393 19.60 21.30 -24.04
CA VAL A 393 18.90 22.16 -25.00
C VAL A 393 17.39 22.21 -24.76
N MET A 394 16.75 23.24 -25.29
CA MET A 394 15.28 23.38 -25.29
C MET A 394 14.70 22.65 -26.50
N TRP A 395 13.58 21.96 -26.35
CA TRP A 395 13.00 21.12 -27.40
C TRP A 395 11.76 21.76 -28.03
N ALA A 396 11.62 21.67 -29.36
CA ALA A 396 10.42 22.15 -30.06
C ALA A 396 9.17 21.35 -29.67
N THR A 397 8.03 22.03 -29.51
CA THR A 397 6.74 21.36 -29.24
C THR A 397 6.21 20.56 -30.43
N CYS A 398 6.65 20.88 -31.65
CA CYS A 398 6.22 20.24 -32.90
C CYS A 398 7.43 19.82 -33.77
N ASN A 399 7.21 18.85 -34.67
CA ASN A 399 8.17 18.55 -35.74
C ASN A 399 8.29 19.74 -36.71
N VAL A 400 9.41 19.85 -37.41
CA VAL A 400 9.60 20.87 -38.46
C VAL A 400 8.48 20.72 -39.51
N GLY A 401 7.74 21.80 -39.75
CA GLY A 401 6.60 21.83 -40.67
C GLY A 401 5.24 21.38 -40.08
N ALA A 402 5.17 21.03 -38.79
CA ALA A 402 3.92 20.74 -38.08
C ALA A 402 3.42 21.95 -37.29
N SER A 403 2.09 22.14 -37.21
CA SER A 403 1.46 23.19 -36.39
C SER A 403 0.95 22.71 -35.04
N VAL A 404 0.80 21.40 -34.86
CA VAL A 404 0.41 20.74 -33.60
C VAL A 404 1.25 19.48 -33.38
N PRO A 405 1.48 19.05 -32.11
CA PRO A 405 2.41 17.96 -31.80
C PRO A 405 2.09 16.61 -32.49
N GLU A 406 0.82 16.34 -32.77
CA GLU A 406 0.35 15.10 -33.38
C GLU A 406 0.61 15.00 -34.88
N GLN A 407 0.90 16.12 -35.55
CA GLN A 407 1.24 16.09 -36.98
C GLN A 407 2.67 15.59 -37.17
N TYR A 408 2.87 14.74 -38.19
CA TYR A 408 4.19 14.17 -38.53
C TYR A 408 5.23 15.21 -38.96
N GLY A 409 4.79 16.41 -39.32
CA GLY A 409 5.64 17.42 -39.94
C GLY A 409 5.99 17.06 -41.37
N LEU A 410 7.02 17.71 -41.89
CA LEU A 410 7.60 17.39 -43.19
C LEU A 410 8.76 16.41 -43.03
N HIS A 411 9.00 15.62 -44.07
CA HIS A 411 10.12 14.68 -44.15
C HIS A 411 11.23 15.29 -45.00
N TYR A 412 12.48 15.06 -44.61
CA TYR A 412 13.67 15.61 -45.25
C TYR A 412 14.70 14.51 -45.48
N SER A 413 15.42 14.57 -46.61
CA SER A 413 16.70 13.87 -46.71
C SER A 413 17.71 14.58 -45.82
N TRP A 414 18.65 13.84 -45.25
CA TRP A 414 19.63 14.40 -44.33
C TRP A 414 20.49 15.47 -45.03
N GLY A 415 20.52 16.68 -44.48
CA GLY A 415 21.23 17.84 -45.03
C GLY A 415 20.47 18.61 -46.12
N GLU A 416 19.21 18.27 -46.38
CA GLU A 416 18.36 19.03 -47.27
C GLU A 416 17.30 19.82 -46.51
N THR A 417 16.93 20.97 -47.06
CA THR A 417 16.11 21.98 -46.37
C THR A 417 14.70 22.07 -46.93
N TYR A 418 14.36 21.25 -47.93
CA TYR A 418 13.06 21.19 -48.57
C TYR A 418 12.60 19.73 -48.74
N PRO A 419 11.30 19.42 -48.53
CA PRO A 419 10.76 18.10 -48.83
C PRO A 419 10.75 17.86 -50.33
N LYS A 420 10.72 16.58 -50.72
CA LYS A 420 10.66 16.14 -52.12
C LYS A 420 9.56 15.12 -52.33
N ASP A 421 9.19 14.91 -53.60
CA ASP A 421 8.21 13.90 -54.00
C ASP A 421 8.80 12.46 -54.03
N SER A 422 10.13 12.33 -54.11
CA SER A 422 10.83 11.04 -54.11
C SER A 422 12.14 11.11 -53.32
N TYR A 423 12.37 10.12 -52.46
CA TYR A 423 13.52 10.00 -51.56
C TYR A 423 14.42 8.85 -52.00
N ASP A 424 15.08 9.07 -53.14
CA ASP A 424 16.04 8.13 -53.73
C ASP A 424 17.39 8.80 -53.90
N TRP A 425 18.44 7.98 -53.99
CA TRP A 425 19.80 8.45 -54.22
C TRP A 425 19.92 9.41 -55.41
N SER A 426 19.22 9.15 -56.51
CA SER A 426 19.27 9.98 -57.72
C SER A 426 18.77 11.41 -57.53
N PHE A 427 18.03 11.67 -56.45
CA PHE A 427 17.51 12.98 -56.10
C PHE A 427 18.18 13.57 -54.85
N TYR A 428 19.19 12.89 -54.30
CA TYR A 428 19.90 13.35 -53.12
C TYR A 428 20.94 14.42 -53.49
N THR A 429 20.84 15.59 -52.87
CA THR A 429 21.63 16.78 -53.18
C THR A 429 23.14 16.55 -53.02
N TYR A 430 23.55 15.77 -52.02
CA TYR A 430 24.95 15.43 -51.78
C TYR A 430 25.35 14.05 -52.34
N GLY A 431 24.53 13.49 -53.22
CA GLY A 431 24.83 12.30 -54.01
C GLY A 431 25.36 12.65 -55.40
N SER A 432 26.28 11.85 -55.91
CA SER A 432 26.70 11.88 -57.32
C SER A 432 26.00 10.78 -58.12
N ASN A 433 26.10 10.84 -59.44
CA ASN A 433 25.57 9.79 -60.34
C ASN A 433 26.30 8.42 -60.22
N TYR A 434 27.24 8.27 -59.29
CA TYR A 434 28.06 7.07 -59.08
C TYR A 434 27.91 6.50 -57.66
N ASP A 435 26.80 6.78 -56.99
CA ASP A 435 26.54 6.33 -55.61
C ASP A 435 27.63 6.77 -54.61
N ALA A 436 28.26 7.93 -54.87
CA ALA A 436 29.30 8.53 -54.04
C ALA A 436 28.95 9.96 -53.58
N LEU A 437 29.43 10.34 -52.40
CA LEU A 437 29.11 11.56 -51.67
C LEU A 437 29.94 12.77 -52.13
N THR A 438 29.32 13.94 -52.16
CA THR A 438 29.96 15.21 -52.54
C THR A 438 30.11 16.21 -51.39
N LYS A 439 29.57 15.88 -50.21
CA LYS A 439 29.66 16.66 -48.97
C LYS A 439 29.50 15.75 -47.74
N TYR A 440 30.03 16.18 -46.60
CA TYR A 440 29.93 15.48 -45.30
C TYR A 440 30.46 14.05 -45.41
N CYS A 441 31.72 13.94 -45.80
CA CYS A 441 32.38 12.68 -46.10
C CYS A 441 33.71 12.63 -45.35
N ASN A 442 33.91 11.58 -44.56
CA ASN A 442 35.13 11.33 -43.79
C ASN A 442 35.99 10.17 -44.32
N ASN A 443 35.59 9.58 -45.45
CA ASN A 443 36.23 8.40 -46.01
C ASN A 443 36.18 8.46 -47.54
N ASP A 444 37.36 8.47 -48.18
CA ASP A 444 37.52 8.65 -49.62
C ASP A 444 36.83 7.56 -50.46
N TYR A 445 36.63 6.36 -49.90
CA TYR A 445 35.89 5.27 -50.52
C TYR A 445 34.44 5.66 -50.85
N TYR A 446 33.82 6.45 -49.98
CA TYR A 446 32.45 6.92 -50.16
C TYR A 446 32.38 8.27 -50.88
N GLY A 447 33.53 8.92 -51.11
CA GLY A 447 33.63 10.25 -51.72
C GLY A 447 33.68 10.20 -53.24
N TYR A 448 32.94 11.10 -53.89
CA TYR A 448 33.01 11.26 -55.34
C TYR A 448 34.40 11.74 -55.76
N ASN A 449 35.09 10.94 -56.59
CA ASN A 449 36.50 11.15 -56.96
C ASN A 449 37.45 11.30 -55.73
N GLY A 450 37.18 10.55 -54.65
CA GLY A 450 38.00 10.57 -53.44
C GLY A 450 37.78 11.80 -52.56
N PHE A 451 36.63 12.47 -52.69
CA PHE A 451 36.28 13.64 -51.88
C PHE A 451 36.16 13.32 -50.38
N VAL A 452 36.80 14.14 -49.53
CA VAL A 452 36.73 14.08 -48.07
C VAL A 452 36.79 15.51 -47.53
N ASP A 453 35.83 15.89 -46.70
CA ASP A 453 35.80 17.18 -45.99
C ASP A 453 35.88 17.02 -44.46
N ASN A 454 35.66 15.81 -43.94
CA ASN A 454 35.60 15.49 -42.51
C ASN A 454 34.60 16.35 -41.72
N ILE A 455 33.60 16.92 -42.40
CA ILE A 455 32.52 17.64 -41.73
C ILE A 455 31.52 16.60 -41.26
N MET A 456 31.34 16.50 -39.94
CA MET A 456 30.54 15.43 -39.30
C MET A 456 29.22 15.93 -38.69
N GLN A 457 28.95 17.23 -38.77
CA GLN A 457 27.74 17.87 -38.26
C GLN A 457 27.12 18.75 -39.35
N LEU A 458 25.80 18.83 -39.40
CA LEU A 458 25.10 19.72 -40.34
C LEU A 458 25.53 21.18 -40.15
N GLU A 459 25.86 21.83 -41.26
CA GLU A 459 26.02 23.27 -41.31
C GLU A 459 24.63 23.94 -41.37
N ALA A 460 24.50 25.15 -40.80
CA ALA A 460 23.24 25.88 -40.73
C ALA A 460 22.50 26.04 -42.07
N GLN A 461 23.25 26.14 -43.17
CA GLN A 461 22.72 26.26 -44.54
C GLN A 461 22.06 24.97 -45.07
N ASP A 462 22.37 23.83 -44.47
CA ASP A 462 21.89 22.50 -44.85
C ASP A 462 20.94 21.90 -43.78
N ASP A 463 20.71 22.61 -42.68
CA ASP A 463 19.84 22.19 -41.59
C ASP A 463 18.40 22.66 -41.82
N ALA A 464 17.49 21.71 -42.04
CA ALA A 464 16.07 21.99 -42.26
C ALA A 464 15.43 22.80 -41.12
N ALA A 465 15.77 22.50 -39.87
CA ALA A 465 15.23 23.23 -38.73
C ALA A 465 15.69 24.70 -38.73
N THR A 466 16.97 24.95 -39.01
CA THR A 466 17.51 26.31 -39.09
C THR A 466 16.90 27.09 -40.25
N GLN A 467 16.81 26.50 -41.44
CA GLN A 467 16.28 27.18 -42.61
C GLN A 467 14.77 27.46 -42.53
N VAL A 468 14.00 26.59 -41.86
CA VAL A 468 12.53 26.74 -41.74
C VAL A 468 12.12 27.58 -40.53
N MET A 469 12.81 27.41 -39.40
CA MET A 469 12.40 27.98 -38.11
C MET A 469 13.24 29.19 -37.68
N GLY A 470 14.43 29.39 -38.26
CA GLY A 470 15.31 30.54 -37.99
C GLY A 470 16.63 30.17 -37.32
N GLU A 471 17.51 31.15 -37.18
CA GLU A 471 18.92 30.94 -36.77
C GLU A 471 19.13 30.37 -35.36
N ASN A 472 18.13 30.49 -34.48
CA ASN A 472 18.18 29.94 -33.13
C ASN A 472 17.69 28.48 -33.04
N TRP A 473 17.24 27.90 -34.16
CA TRP A 473 16.75 26.53 -34.24
C TRP A 473 17.71 25.67 -35.03
N ARG A 474 17.85 24.41 -34.64
CA ARG A 474 18.64 23.41 -35.38
C ARG A 474 18.17 21.98 -35.13
N THR A 475 18.63 21.07 -35.97
CA THR A 475 18.49 19.63 -35.78
C THR A 475 19.35 19.19 -34.57
N PRO A 476 18.82 18.37 -33.65
CA PRO A 476 19.55 17.90 -32.48
C PRO A 476 20.77 17.06 -32.87
N THR A 477 21.85 17.15 -32.10
CA THR A 477 23.03 16.28 -32.27
C THR A 477 22.74 14.85 -31.79
N TYR A 478 23.61 13.91 -32.15
CA TYR A 478 23.55 12.55 -31.61
C TYR A 478 23.55 12.51 -30.07
N ASP A 479 24.41 13.31 -29.44
CA ASP A 479 24.55 13.35 -27.98
C ASP A 479 23.29 13.91 -27.30
N GLU A 480 22.68 14.96 -27.87
CA GLU A 480 21.42 15.52 -27.34
C GLU A 480 20.24 14.57 -27.50
N MET A 481 20.20 13.83 -28.62
CA MET A 481 19.19 12.81 -28.82
C MET A 481 19.35 11.66 -27.82
N ARG A 482 20.60 11.25 -27.55
CA ARG A 482 20.91 10.29 -26.48
C ARG A 482 20.55 10.82 -25.11
N GLU A 483 20.83 12.08 -24.82
CA GLU A 483 20.45 12.72 -23.56
C GLU A 483 18.93 12.66 -23.36
N LEU A 484 18.13 12.92 -24.40
CA LEU A 484 16.68 12.77 -24.35
C LEU A 484 16.23 11.32 -24.09
N ILE A 485 16.91 10.33 -24.66
CA ILE A 485 16.61 8.89 -24.44
C ILE A 485 16.99 8.48 -23.01
N ASP A 486 18.22 8.81 -22.60
CA ASP A 486 18.84 8.31 -21.37
C ASP A 486 18.31 9.03 -20.12
N GLN A 487 17.81 10.27 -20.25
CA GLN A 487 17.39 11.10 -19.11
C GLN A 487 15.89 11.38 -19.02
N CYS A 488 15.06 10.95 -19.97
CA CYS A 488 13.61 11.15 -19.93
C CYS A 488 12.84 9.83 -19.83
N SER A 489 11.60 9.90 -19.34
CA SER A 489 10.65 8.78 -19.36
C SER A 489 9.84 8.81 -20.65
N TRP A 490 9.68 7.65 -21.28
CA TRP A 490 8.99 7.49 -22.57
C TRP A 490 7.73 6.62 -22.39
N TYR A 491 6.55 7.20 -22.61
CA TYR A 491 5.27 6.50 -22.51
C TYR A 491 4.55 6.43 -23.86
N TRP A 492 4.32 5.23 -24.39
CA TRP A 492 3.62 5.05 -25.68
C TRP A 492 2.14 5.31 -25.50
N THR A 493 1.57 6.21 -26.31
CA THR A 493 0.18 6.63 -26.20
C THR A 493 -0.44 6.93 -27.57
N ASP A 494 -1.77 7.03 -27.58
CA ASP A 494 -2.54 7.64 -28.66
C ASP A 494 -2.88 9.10 -28.27
N ARG A 495 -2.58 10.07 -29.14
CA ARG A 495 -3.10 11.43 -29.04
C ARG A 495 -3.94 11.70 -30.28
N ASN A 496 -5.25 11.84 -30.10
CA ASN A 496 -6.18 12.19 -31.17
C ASN A 496 -6.10 11.25 -32.39
N GLY A 497 -5.89 9.94 -32.18
CA GLY A 497 -5.77 8.95 -33.25
C GLY A 497 -4.38 8.86 -33.89
N VAL A 498 -3.37 9.49 -33.29
CA VAL A 498 -1.97 9.39 -33.70
C VAL A 498 -1.16 8.72 -32.59
N TYR A 499 -0.57 7.57 -32.91
CA TYR A 499 0.33 6.88 -32.00
C TYR A 499 1.70 7.55 -31.93
N GLY A 500 2.30 7.54 -30.75
CA GLY A 500 3.64 8.10 -30.52
C GLY A 500 4.03 7.98 -29.05
N TYR A 501 5.13 8.65 -28.70
CA TYR A 501 5.61 8.71 -27.32
C TYR A 501 5.33 10.08 -26.69
N GLU A 502 4.77 10.04 -25.49
CA GLU A 502 4.87 11.13 -24.53
C GLU A 502 6.24 11.03 -23.83
N VAL A 503 7.11 12.01 -24.07
CA VAL A 503 8.46 12.04 -23.50
C VAL A 503 8.47 13.06 -22.38
N THR A 504 8.66 12.62 -21.15
CA THR A 504 8.56 13.45 -19.93
C THR A 504 9.92 13.52 -19.23
N SER A 505 10.37 14.74 -18.93
CA SER A 505 11.61 14.95 -18.19
C SER A 505 11.39 14.79 -16.67
N PRO A 506 12.16 13.94 -15.97
CA PRO A 506 12.15 13.91 -14.51
C PRO A 506 12.79 15.16 -13.89
N HIS A 507 13.58 15.93 -14.64
CA HIS A 507 14.24 17.14 -14.14
C HIS A 507 13.28 18.33 -14.08
N THR A 508 12.41 18.47 -15.07
CA THR A 508 11.48 19.60 -15.15
C THR A 508 10.03 19.25 -14.88
N GLY A 509 9.62 18.00 -15.13
CA GLY A 509 8.23 17.58 -15.22
C GLY A 509 7.58 17.92 -16.56
N ASN A 510 8.30 18.63 -17.46
CA ASN A 510 7.78 19.03 -18.76
C ASN A 510 7.82 17.85 -19.74
N SER A 511 6.91 17.88 -20.73
CA SER A 511 6.77 16.81 -21.72
C SER A 511 6.68 17.34 -23.15
N ILE A 512 7.14 16.51 -24.09
CA ILE A 512 6.93 16.68 -25.53
C ILE A 512 6.31 15.40 -26.12
N PHE A 513 5.47 15.54 -27.14
CA PHE A 513 4.93 14.41 -27.88
C PHE A 513 5.70 14.19 -29.18
N LEU A 514 6.22 12.98 -29.39
CA LEU A 514 6.87 12.53 -30.61
C LEU A 514 5.96 11.54 -31.36
N PRO A 515 5.31 11.93 -32.46
CA PRO A 515 4.45 11.03 -33.21
C PRO A 515 5.28 9.93 -33.91
N ALA A 516 4.69 8.75 -34.11
CA ALA A 516 5.22 7.66 -34.92
C ALA A 516 5.13 8.01 -36.42
N ALA A 517 5.98 8.95 -36.83
CA ALA A 517 5.90 9.66 -38.10
C ALA A 517 6.35 8.86 -39.33
N GLY A 518 6.86 7.64 -39.16
CA GLY A 518 7.38 6.81 -40.24
C GLY A 518 8.50 7.47 -41.04
N TYR A 519 8.76 6.95 -42.24
CA TYR A 519 9.78 7.49 -43.15
C TYR A 519 9.41 7.25 -44.62
N TYR A 520 10.07 7.98 -45.52
CA TYR A 520 9.97 7.80 -46.97
C TYR A 520 11.18 7.05 -47.55
N ASN A 521 10.89 6.13 -48.47
CA ASN A 521 11.85 5.47 -49.35
C ASN A 521 11.32 5.53 -50.78
N GLY A 522 12.01 6.27 -51.66
CA GLY A 522 11.44 6.70 -52.93
C GLY A 522 10.13 7.45 -52.71
N THR A 523 9.05 7.02 -53.37
CA THR A 523 7.71 7.59 -53.21
C THR A 523 6.87 6.91 -52.12
N SER A 524 7.40 5.86 -51.49
CA SER A 524 6.64 5.03 -50.53
C SER A 524 6.76 5.59 -49.11
N PHE A 525 5.61 5.87 -48.49
CA PHE A 525 5.52 6.24 -47.07
C PHE A 525 5.35 4.98 -46.21
N ASN A 526 6.30 4.70 -45.33
CA ASN A 526 6.40 3.44 -44.61
C ASN A 526 6.25 3.63 -43.10
N GLN A 527 5.62 2.65 -42.45
CA GLN A 527 5.61 2.46 -40.99
C GLN A 527 5.02 3.62 -40.15
N SER A 528 4.24 4.51 -40.76
CA SER A 528 3.47 5.51 -40.01
C SER A 528 2.52 4.83 -39.01
N GLN A 529 2.22 5.52 -37.90
CA GLN A 529 1.47 4.98 -36.76
C GLN A 529 2.16 3.83 -36.00
N SER A 530 3.34 3.38 -36.43
CA SER A 530 4.02 2.22 -35.82
C SER A 530 5.46 2.47 -35.43
N VAL A 531 6.16 3.35 -36.16
CA VAL A 531 7.57 3.68 -35.93
C VAL A 531 7.76 5.20 -36.06
N GLY A 532 8.56 5.78 -35.18
CA GLY A 532 9.06 7.15 -35.31
C GLY A 532 10.53 7.17 -35.69
N ASN A 533 10.84 7.85 -36.80
CA ASN A 533 12.19 8.03 -37.33
C ASN A 533 12.53 9.53 -37.39
N TYR A 534 13.63 9.91 -36.74
CA TYR A 534 14.00 11.31 -36.55
C TYR A 534 15.49 11.55 -36.79
N TRP A 535 15.82 12.46 -37.70
CA TRP A 535 17.22 12.78 -37.96
C TRP A 535 17.90 13.47 -36.77
N THR A 536 19.17 13.11 -36.55
CA THR A 536 20.13 13.94 -35.83
C THR A 536 20.98 14.72 -36.83
N SER A 537 21.68 15.75 -36.39
CA SER A 537 22.62 16.53 -37.21
C SER A 537 23.96 15.84 -37.42
N SER A 538 24.15 14.62 -36.93
CA SER A 538 25.45 13.93 -36.87
C SER A 538 25.59 12.84 -37.94
N VAL A 539 26.72 12.85 -38.66
CA VAL A 539 27.09 11.79 -39.62
C VAL A 539 27.51 10.52 -38.87
N TYR A 540 27.18 9.34 -39.41
CA TYR A 540 27.65 8.07 -38.85
C TYR A 540 29.12 7.83 -39.21
N GLU A 541 29.99 7.85 -38.20
CA GLU A 541 31.44 7.94 -38.36
C GLU A 541 32.05 6.75 -39.10
N SER A 542 31.47 5.56 -38.92
CA SER A 542 31.98 4.33 -39.53
C SER A 542 31.52 4.16 -40.98
N ASN A 543 30.44 4.82 -41.39
CA ASN A 543 29.94 4.78 -42.76
C ASN A 543 29.21 6.09 -43.08
N PRO A 544 29.88 7.07 -43.72
CA PRO A 544 29.31 8.39 -43.98
C PRO A 544 28.16 8.35 -44.99
N ALA A 545 27.83 7.22 -45.62
CA ALA A 545 26.58 7.10 -46.38
C ALA A 545 25.32 7.14 -45.48
N ASN A 546 25.51 6.98 -44.17
CA ASN A 546 24.45 7.06 -43.16
C ASN A 546 24.63 8.27 -42.25
N ALA A 547 23.51 8.70 -41.66
CA ALA A 547 23.49 9.61 -40.52
C ALA A 547 22.88 8.90 -39.30
N HIS A 548 23.20 9.40 -38.12
CA HIS A 548 22.57 8.95 -36.88
C HIS A 548 21.12 9.47 -36.82
N MET A 549 20.22 8.66 -36.29
CA MET A 549 18.81 8.98 -36.14
C MET A 549 18.26 8.37 -34.84
N LEU A 550 17.18 8.95 -34.33
CA LEU A 550 16.33 8.32 -33.31
C LEU A 550 15.33 7.42 -34.02
N LYS A 551 15.20 6.20 -33.51
CA LYS A 551 14.20 5.23 -33.91
C LYS A 551 13.42 4.75 -32.70
N PHE A 552 12.10 4.72 -32.83
CA PHE A 552 11.26 4.09 -31.82
C PHE A 552 10.05 3.37 -32.40
N GLY A 553 9.53 2.40 -31.66
CA GLY A 553 8.23 1.76 -31.85
C GLY A 553 7.68 1.34 -30.48
N HIS A 554 6.51 0.71 -30.40
CA HIS A 554 5.79 0.45 -29.14
C HIS A 554 6.63 -0.16 -27.99
N TYR A 555 7.69 -0.93 -28.29
CA TYR A 555 8.52 -1.62 -27.30
C TYR A 555 10.00 -1.21 -27.31
N GLU A 556 10.40 -0.23 -28.12
CA GLU A 556 11.80 0.11 -28.31
C GLU A 556 11.97 1.61 -28.57
N VAL A 557 12.94 2.22 -27.88
CA VAL A 557 13.43 3.58 -28.15
C VAL A 557 14.95 3.48 -28.18
N THR A 558 15.58 3.84 -29.29
CA THR A 558 17.03 3.75 -29.45
C THR A 558 17.54 4.76 -30.47
N THR A 559 18.84 5.05 -30.44
CA THR A 559 19.52 5.61 -31.61
C THR A 559 19.85 4.50 -32.61
N ASP A 560 19.71 4.80 -33.90
CA ASP A 560 20.08 3.91 -35.00
C ASP A 560 20.75 4.76 -36.11
N ARG A 561 21.03 4.16 -37.27
CA ARG A 561 21.64 4.79 -38.43
C ARG A 561 20.84 4.49 -39.67
N PHE A 562 20.71 5.47 -40.56
CA PHE A 562 19.96 5.28 -41.79
C PHE A 562 20.52 6.06 -42.98
N TYR A 563 20.17 5.61 -44.18
CA TYR A 563 20.69 6.18 -45.41
C TYR A 563 20.23 7.62 -45.59
N ARG A 564 21.18 8.52 -45.84
CA ARG A 564 20.93 9.97 -45.84
C ARG A 564 19.93 10.48 -46.88
N TYR A 565 19.65 9.70 -47.92
CA TYR A 565 18.69 10.05 -48.96
C TYR A 565 17.23 9.73 -48.61
N TYR A 566 16.96 8.96 -47.55
CA TYR A 566 15.60 8.66 -47.09
C TYR A 566 14.97 9.89 -46.44
N GLY A 567 13.64 9.97 -46.48
CA GLY A 567 12.91 11.09 -45.89
C GLY A 567 12.49 10.79 -44.47
N GLU A 568 13.02 11.52 -43.49
CA GLU A 568 12.65 11.39 -42.07
C GLU A 568 12.24 12.73 -41.47
N SER A 569 11.50 12.69 -40.36
CA SER A 569 11.06 13.89 -39.63
C SER A 569 12.22 14.51 -38.85
N VAL A 570 12.08 15.79 -38.49
CA VAL A 570 13.02 16.50 -37.62
C VAL A 570 12.26 17.08 -36.43
N ARG A 571 12.71 16.75 -35.22
CA ARG A 571 12.28 17.43 -33.98
C ARG A 571 13.37 18.44 -33.61
N ALA A 572 13.13 19.72 -33.87
CA ALA A 572 14.14 20.75 -33.70
C ALA A 572 14.43 21.04 -32.21
N VAL A 573 15.62 21.59 -31.95
CA VAL A 573 16.02 22.14 -30.66
C VAL A 573 16.34 23.63 -30.78
N TYR A 574 16.07 24.38 -29.72
CA TYR A 574 16.27 25.82 -29.62
C TYR A 574 17.51 26.14 -28.78
N VAL A 575 18.34 27.05 -29.28
CA VAL A 575 19.66 27.43 -28.71
C VAL A 575 19.84 28.94 -28.49
N GLY A 576 18.77 29.73 -28.53
CA GLY A 576 18.83 31.18 -28.26
C GLY A 576 18.99 31.52 -26.77
N GLU A 577 19.51 32.72 -26.45
CA GLU A 577 19.76 33.15 -25.05
C GLU A 577 18.44 33.25 -24.23
N GLY A 578 18.18 32.28 -23.35
CA GLY A 578 17.18 32.39 -22.27
C GLY A 578 17.61 33.35 -21.14
N PRO A 579 16.70 33.75 -20.23
CA PRO A 579 16.96 34.76 -19.21
C PRO A 579 18.07 34.34 -18.25
N LYS A 580 19.16 35.11 -18.26
CA LYS A 580 20.26 35.07 -17.29
C LYS A 580 19.83 35.71 -15.97
N GLU A 581 19.41 34.90 -15.00
CA GLU A 581 19.56 35.14 -13.56
C GLU A 581 19.78 33.74 -12.96
N ASP A 582 20.95 33.33 -12.48
CA ASP A 582 21.96 33.97 -11.66
C ASP A 582 23.35 33.34 -11.91
N GLY A 583 24.25 34.10 -12.55
CA GLY A 583 25.68 34.05 -12.25
C GLY A 583 26.41 32.70 -12.30
N ASN A 584 26.14 31.81 -13.25
CA ASN A 584 27.17 30.90 -13.78
C ASN A 584 26.78 30.38 -15.17
N PRO A 585 27.47 30.78 -16.25
CA PRO A 585 27.25 30.16 -17.55
C PRO A 585 27.72 28.70 -17.49
N LYS A 586 26.81 27.73 -17.68
CA LYS A 586 27.17 26.36 -18.07
C LYS A 586 27.66 26.36 -19.52
N ASP A 587 28.86 26.93 -19.69
CA ASP A 587 29.70 26.72 -20.86
C ASP A 587 30.56 25.49 -20.56
N ILE A 588 30.12 24.32 -20.99
CA ILE A 588 30.94 23.10 -20.92
C ILE A 588 31.54 22.83 -22.30
N ARG A 589 32.38 23.77 -22.78
CA ARG A 589 33.53 23.49 -23.68
C ARG A 589 34.46 24.72 -23.77
N GLY A 590 35.16 25.02 -22.68
CA GLY A 590 36.32 25.93 -22.68
C GLY A 590 37.58 25.24 -22.14
N THR A 591 38.61 25.09 -22.97
CA THR A 591 39.96 24.70 -22.54
C THR A 591 40.63 25.88 -21.83
N TYR A 592 40.98 25.73 -20.54
CA TYR A 592 41.75 26.75 -19.83
C TYR A 592 43.25 26.41 -19.83
N THR A 593 44.06 27.27 -20.44
CA THR A 593 45.53 27.26 -20.32
C THR A 593 45.94 28.41 -19.40
N ALA A 594 46.50 28.13 -18.22
CA ALA A 594 47.14 29.13 -17.37
C ALA A 594 48.66 28.95 -17.41
N GLN A 595 49.38 29.95 -17.94
CA GLN A 595 50.85 30.00 -17.94
C GLN A 595 51.37 30.66 -16.66
N GLY A 596 52.35 30.05 -16.01
CA GLY A 596 53.15 30.66 -14.94
C GLY A 596 54.62 30.22 -15.04
N GLN A 597 55.54 31.18 -15.18
CA GLN A 597 56.99 30.96 -15.25
C GLN A 597 57.67 30.90 -13.87
N VAL A 598 58.80 30.20 -13.83
CA VAL A 598 59.63 29.84 -12.66
C VAL A 598 60.55 30.98 -12.22
N TYR A 599 60.75 31.14 -10.91
CA TYR A 599 61.98 31.70 -10.33
C TYR A 599 62.70 30.62 -9.51
N ALA A 600 64.00 30.47 -9.72
CA ALA A 600 64.85 29.55 -8.97
C ALA A 600 65.26 30.17 -7.62
N THR A 601 65.30 29.36 -6.56
CA THR A 601 66.00 29.68 -5.31
C THR A 601 67.03 28.61 -4.99
N ASP A 602 68.12 29.03 -4.36
CA ASP A 602 69.44 28.38 -4.27
C ASP A 602 69.55 27.16 -3.32
N ASP A 603 68.44 26.48 -2.99
CA ASP A 603 68.46 25.29 -2.12
C ASP A 603 68.27 23.95 -2.85
N GLY A 604 68.25 23.96 -4.18
CA GLY A 604 68.53 22.76 -4.99
C GLY A 604 67.37 21.77 -5.16
N THR A 605 66.13 22.14 -4.87
CA THR A 605 64.95 21.33 -5.23
C THR A 605 64.39 21.76 -6.59
N ALA A 606 64.53 20.90 -7.60
CA ALA A 606 63.76 21.00 -8.84
C ALA A 606 62.46 20.19 -8.70
N THR A 607 61.31 20.83 -8.80
CA THR A 607 60.00 20.16 -8.91
C THR A 607 59.55 20.13 -10.37
N ALA A 608 59.29 18.93 -10.89
CA ALA A 608 58.62 18.72 -12.16
C ALA A 608 57.10 18.59 -11.93
N THR A 609 56.30 19.29 -12.74
CA THR A 609 54.82 19.23 -12.74
C THR A 609 54.34 18.10 -13.66
N TRP A 610 53.32 17.35 -13.24
CA TRP A 610 52.59 16.40 -14.10
C TRP A 610 51.11 16.80 -14.19
N ILE A 611 50.48 16.47 -15.32
CA ILE A 611 49.06 16.67 -15.62
C ILE A 611 48.27 15.49 -15.02
N VAL A 612 47.18 15.76 -14.32
CA VAL A 612 46.21 14.73 -13.90
C VAL A 612 44.81 15.23 -14.21
N GLU A 613 44.01 14.41 -14.92
CA GLU A 613 42.58 14.61 -15.08
C GLU A 613 41.84 14.21 -13.80
N VAL A 614 40.99 15.10 -13.30
CA VAL A 614 40.21 14.92 -12.08
C VAL A 614 38.73 15.12 -12.41
N THR A 615 37.89 14.16 -12.06
CA THR A 615 36.44 14.25 -12.23
C THR A 615 35.76 14.20 -10.87
N GLN A 616 34.93 15.20 -10.55
CA GLN A 616 34.17 15.27 -9.30
C GLN A 616 32.97 14.34 -9.35
N ASP A 617 32.69 13.64 -8.25
CA ASP A 617 31.53 12.77 -8.13
C ASP A 617 30.23 13.59 -8.23
N ALA A 618 29.28 13.14 -9.05
CA ALA A 618 28.00 13.83 -9.25
C ALA A 618 27.06 13.74 -8.04
N THR A 619 27.37 12.89 -7.06
CA THR A 619 26.54 12.67 -5.86
C THR A 619 27.17 13.18 -4.57
N ASP A 620 28.46 13.55 -4.56
CA ASP A 620 29.14 14.16 -3.42
C ASP A 620 30.19 15.19 -3.87
N ALA A 621 29.95 16.45 -3.54
CA ALA A 621 30.82 17.58 -3.89
C ALA A 621 32.21 17.54 -3.23
N ASN A 622 32.50 16.59 -2.34
CA ASN A 622 33.82 16.46 -1.70
C ASN A 622 34.67 15.29 -2.23
N CYS A 623 34.22 14.52 -3.22
CA CYS A 623 34.95 13.37 -3.78
C CYS A 623 35.34 13.53 -5.25
N TYR A 624 36.54 13.05 -5.61
CA TYR A 624 37.10 13.13 -6.96
C TYR A 624 37.77 11.82 -7.40
N TYR A 625 37.67 11.47 -8.70
CA TYR A 625 38.31 10.30 -9.32
C TYR A 625 39.38 10.70 -10.34
N PHE A 626 40.35 9.80 -10.55
CA PHE A 626 41.45 9.95 -11.51
C PHE A 626 41.40 8.84 -12.59
N LYS A 627 41.55 9.20 -13.87
CA LYS A 627 41.56 8.23 -14.99
C LYS A 627 42.99 7.81 -15.36
N ASN A 628 43.22 6.51 -15.49
CA ASN A 628 44.53 5.85 -15.49
C ASN A 628 45.22 5.85 -16.89
N LEU A 629 46.53 6.13 -16.92
CA LEU A 629 47.47 5.77 -18.00
C LEU A 629 48.75 5.17 -17.38
N GLY A 630 48.93 3.85 -17.51
CA GLY A 630 50.23 3.16 -17.51
C GLY A 630 51.04 3.07 -16.22
N ALA A 631 51.34 1.84 -15.78
CA ALA A 631 52.13 1.52 -14.59
C ALA A 631 53.61 1.96 -14.65
N PHE A 632 54.14 2.50 -13.54
CA PHE A 632 55.56 2.45 -13.12
C PHE A 632 55.67 2.40 -11.59
N ASP A 633 56.68 1.68 -11.09
CA ASP A 633 56.95 1.39 -9.67
C ASP A 633 57.93 2.36 -8.98
N LEU A 634 57.68 2.58 -7.67
CA LEU A 634 58.60 2.95 -6.55
C LEU A 634 59.17 4.41 -6.50
N ILE A 635 59.30 5.18 -5.39
CA ILE A 635 59.53 4.96 -3.94
C ILE A 635 58.94 6.14 -3.10
N LEU A 636 58.53 5.84 -1.87
CA LEU A 636 57.88 6.68 -0.84
C LEU A 636 58.67 7.90 -0.30
N GLY A 637 57.90 8.93 0.11
CA GLY A 637 58.34 10.00 1.02
C GLY A 637 57.18 10.64 1.81
N ALA A 638 56.97 10.14 3.03
CA ALA A 638 56.35 10.73 4.23
C ALA A 638 55.12 11.66 4.13
N GLY A 639 53.99 11.18 4.66
CA GLY A 639 52.90 12.01 5.19
C GLY A 639 51.52 11.64 4.62
N ASP A 640 50.65 11.15 5.49
CA ASP A 640 49.21 10.92 5.30
C ASP A 640 48.76 9.63 4.57
N ILE A 641 47.77 8.98 5.20
CA ILE A 641 47.36 7.58 5.00
C ILE A 641 46.44 7.47 3.77
N ALA A 642 46.92 6.82 2.72
CA ALA A 642 46.12 6.34 1.59
C ALA A 642 45.77 4.85 1.75
N LEU A 643 44.53 4.47 1.41
CA LEU A 643 44.09 3.07 1.35
C LEU A 643 44.50 2.49 -0.02
N VAL A 644 45.24 1.38 -0.03
CA VAL A 644 45.66 0.68 -1.26
C VAL A 644 44.72 -0.51 -1.51
N ALA A 645 44.10 -0.55 -2.70
CA ALA A 645 43.60 -1.79 -3.30
C ALA A 645 44.65 -2.29 -4.31
N TYR A 646 44.75 -3.60 -4.51
CA TYR A 646 45.59 -4.15 -5.58
C TYR A 646 44.85 -5.21 -6.39
N TYR A 647 45.32 -5.39 -7.62
CA TYR A 647 44.91 -6.46 -8.54
C TYR A 647 46.04 -7.47 -8.63
N ASP A 648 45.71 -8.75 -8.76
CA ASP A 648 46.69 -9.76 -9.13
C ASP A 648 46.91 -9.82 -10.65
N ALA A 649 47.85 -10.66 -11.10
CA ALA A 649 48.19 -10.82 -12.51
C ALA A 649 47.05 -11.42 -13.38
N ALA A 650 45.92 -11.80 -12.78
CA ALA A 650 44.72 -12.27 -13.47
C ALA A 650 43.57 -11.25 -13.45
N GLY A 651 43.74 -10.07 -12.83
CA GLY A 651 42.78 -8.97 -12.88
C GLY A 651 41.67 -9.01 -11.82
N ASN A 652 41.81 -9.78 -10.75
CA ASN A 652 40.82 -9.83 -9.67
C ASN A 652 41.04 -8.71 -8.63
N TYR A 653 39.96 -8.08 -8.16
CA TYR A 653 39.95 -6.97 -7.19
C TYR A 653 39.82 -7.49 -5.75
N TYR A 654 40.71 -7.05 -4.85
CA TYR A 654 40.64 -7.39 -3.42
C TYR A 654 40.63 -6.15 -2.52
N ARG A 655 39.67 -6.09 -1.58
CA ARG A 655 39.55 -5.05 -0.54
C ARG A 655 39.69 -5.70 0.85
N ILE A 656 40.69 -5.29 1.65
CA ILE A 656 40.77 -5.67 3.06
C ILE A 656 40.33 -4.47 3.92
N PRO A 657 39.24 -4.57 4.70
CA PRO A 657 38.95 -3.59 5.73
C PRO A 657 39.65 -3.99 7.03
N THR A 658 40.44 -3.08 7.61
CA THR A 658 40.49 -2.98 9.07
C THR A 658 40.69 -1.54 9.53
N LYS A 659 39.77 -1.08 10.38
CA LYS A 659 40.14 -0.29 11.55
C LYS A 659 39.93 -1.16 12.78
N GLN A 660 41.05 -1.55 13.38
CA GLN A 660 41.16 -2.09 14.73
C GLN A 660 40.73 -1.03 15.76
N TYR A 661 40.01 -1.47 16.79
CA TYR A 661 40.36 -1.11 18.16
C TYR A 661 41.52 -2.02 18.60
N ILE A 662 42.45 -1.45 19.36
CA ILE A 662 43.78 -1.95 19.72
C ILE A 662 43.71 -3.27 20.50
N GLY A 663 44.55 -4.25 20.14
CA GLY A 663 44.73 -5.48 20.94
C GLY A 663 45.64 -6.55 20.32
N SER A 664 46.93 -6.25 20.18
CA SER A 664 48.09 -7.18 20.21
C SER A 664 48.00 -8.65 19.71
N ILE A 665 48.61 -8.86 18.53
CA ILE A 665 49.55 -9.93 18.09
C ILE A 665 49.14 -11.41 18.24
N SER A 666 48.98 -12.09 17.09
CA SER A 666 49.27 -13.52 16.93
C SER A 666 50.05 -13.79 15.63
N LYS A 667 51.08 -14.64 15.74
CA LYS A 667 51.81 -15.29 14.64
C LYS A 667 50.98 -16.45 14.10
N TYR A 668 51.03 -16.70 12.78
CA TYR A 668 50.79 -18.03 12.20
C TYR A 668 51.95 -18.46 11.29
N ALA A 669 52.16 -19.77 11.23
CA ALA A 669 52.98 -20.45 10.24
C ALA A 669 52.12 -21.48 9.47
N VAL A 670 52.35 -21.46 8.15
CA VAL A 670 52.00 -22.28 6.97
C VAL A 670 51.86 -23.80 7.16
N PHE A 671 51.01 -24.47 6.35
CA PHE A 671 51.34 -25.65 5.50
C PHE A 671 50.30 -25.89 4.37
N ILE A 672 50.80 -26.35 3.21
CA ILE A 672 50.15 -26.72 1.93
C ILE A 672 50.31 -28.25 1.76
N GLU A 673 49.41 -28.95 1.04
CA GLU A 673 49.77 -30.05 0.12
C GLU A 673 48.63 -30.50 -0.83
N THR A 674 49.01 -31.19 -1.92
CA THR A 674 48.35 -31.33 -3.26
C THR A 674 48.09 -32.80 -3.71
N MET A 675 47.39 -32.98 -4.87
CA MET A 675 47.37 -34.12 -5.86
C MET A 675 46.38 -35.30 -5.64
N ASN A 676 45.83 -36.10 -6.61
CA ASN A 676 45.96 -36.34 -8.08
C ASN A 676 44.81 -37.26 -8.64
N VAL A 677 44.75 -37.45 -9.97
CA VAL A 677 43.76 -38.14 -10.88
C VAL A 677 43.98 -39.67 -11.09
N VAL A 678 43.02 -40.46 -11.68
CA VAL A 678 43.17 -41.48 -12.82
C VAL A 678 41.92 -42.40 -13.13
N ASP A 679 41.53 -42.45 -14.43
CA ASP A 679 40.87 -43.43 -15.38
C ASP A 679 39.95 -44.66 -15.05
N GLY A 680 38.99 -44.95 -15.97
CA GLY A 680 38.71 -46.32 -16.52
C GLY A 680 37.25 -46.75 -16.86
N ASP A 681 37.04 -47.39 -18.04
CA ASP A 681 35.81 -47.63 -18.86
C ASP A 681 35.01 -48.99 -18.73
N LEU A 682 33.79 -49.03 -19.33
CA LEU A 682 33.01 -50.12 -20.05
C LEU A 682 31.93 -51.09 -19.41
N GLN A 683 30.66 -50.87 -19.82
CA GLN A 683 29.53 -51.71 -20.34
C GLN A 683 28.85 -52.97 -19.67
N SER A 684 27.50 -52.95 -19.58
CA SER A 684 26.47 -53.81 -20.28
C SER A 684 25.17 -54.12 -19.45
N PHE A 685 24.01 -54.25 -20.13
CA PHE A 685 22.63 -54.37 -19.59
C PHE A 685 22.11 -55.83 -19.45
N ALA A 686 21.21 -56.09 -18.48
CA ALA A 686 20.18 -57.15 -18.54
C ALA A 686 19.00 -56.92 -17.55
N ASN A 687 17.78 -57.27 -17.97
CA ASN A 687 16.48 -57.26 -17.24
C ASN A 687 16.40 -58.27 -16.08
N GLU A 688 15.54 -58.03 -15.07
CA GLU A 688 14.69 -59.06 -14.41
C GLU A 688 13.67 -58.49 -13.39
N ASP A 689 12.71 -59.33 -12.98
CA ASP A 689 11.30 -59.08 -12.61
C ASP A 689 10.97 -58.44 -11.23
N LEU A 690 9.75 -57.89 -11.15
CA LEU A 690 9.10 -57.26 -9.98
C LEU A 690 8.53 -58.32 -9.01
N ILE A 691 9.04 -58.38 -7.77
CA ILE A 691 8.53 -59.29 -6.71
C ILE A 691 7.59 -58.52 -5.77
N VAL A 692 6.42 -59.10 -5.48
CA VAL A 692 5.43 -58.59 -4.51
C VAL A 692 5.54 -59.36 -3.19
N THR A 693 5.67 -58.66 -2.07
CA THR A 693 5.67 -59.27 -0.73
C THR A 693 4.61 -58.65 0.16
N PHE A 694 4.02 -59.45 1.05
CA PHE A 694 3.05 -59.01 2.05
C PHE A 694 3.64 -59.10 3.45
N ASP A 695 3.30 -58.16 4.33
CA ASP A 695 3.73 -58.19 5.73
C ASP A 695 2.76 -58.97 6.65
N GLU A 696 3.08 -59.05 7.94
CA GLU A 696 2.35 -59.82 8.97
C GLU A 696 0.93 -59.30 9.23
N ASN A 697 0.59 -58.09 8.76
CA ASN A 697 -0.73 -57.50 8.84
C ASN A 697 -1.54 -57.67 7.54
N GLY A 698 -0.92 -58.24 6.50
CA GLY A 698 -1.51 -58.53 5.20
C GLY A 698 -1.43 -57.38 4.20
N ASP A 699 -0.58 -56.37 4.45
CA ASP A 699 -0.40 -55.22 3.55
C ASP A 699 0.62 -55.55 2.45
N MET A 700 0.32 -55.12 1.21
CA MET A 700 1.07 -55.47 -0.01
C MET A 700 2.15 -54.44 -0.34
N HIS A 701 3.37 -54.89 -0.64
CA HIS A 701 4.48 -54.05 -1.11
C HIS A 701 5.00 -54.49 -2.49
N LEU A 702 5.33 -53.51 -3.35
CA LEU A 702 5.73 -53.70 -4.75
C LEU A 702 7.02 -52.88 -5.00
N ASN A 703 8.11 -53.48 -5.51
CA ASN A 703 9.39 -52.77 -5.74
C ASN A 703 9.76 -52.65 -7.23
N HIS A 704 10.01 -51.41 -7.70
CA HIS A 704 10.22 -50.90 -9.08
C HIS A 704 11.35 -51.51 -9.94
N ALA A 705 11.20 -51.39 -11.28
CA ALA A 705 12.29 -51.40 -12.28
C ALA A 705 12.19 -50.15 -13.19
N LEU A 706 13.32 -49.56 -13.59
CA LEU A 706 13.42 -48.34 -14.44
C LEU A 706 14.09 -48.68 -15.79
N ALA A 707 13.57 -48.17 -16.91
CA ALA A 707 14.23 -48.22 -18.22
C ALA A 707 14.43 -46.80 -18.79
N VAL A 708 15.61 -46.53 -19.36
CA VAL A 708 16.00 -45.24 -19.97
C VAL A 708 16.25 -45.46 -21.47
N MET A 709 15.75 -44.56 -22.34
CA MET A 709 16.17 -44.46 -23.75
C MET A 709 16.80 -43.10 -24.00
N GLY A 710 17.92 -43.05 -24.73
CA GLY A 710 18.58 -41.82 -25.18
C GLY A 710 18.88 -41.86 -26.69
N TYR A 711 19.04 -40.68 -27.30
CA TYR A 711 19.52 -40.51 -28.67
C TYR A 711 20.66 -39.48 -28.71
N ASN A 712 21.63 -39.66 -29.62
CA ASN A 712 22.87 -38.88 -29.71
C ASN A 712 22.82 -37.81 -30.82
N ASP A 713 23.42 -36.66 -30.55
CA ASP A 713 23.86 -35.65 -31.53
C ASP A 713 25.42 -35.65 -31.58
N PRO A 714 26.09 -35.30 -32.70
CA PRO A 714 27.52 -35.53 -32.92
C PRO A 714 28.51 -34.80 -32.00
N ASP A 715 28.08 -33.85 -31.18
CA ASP A 715 28.97 -32.99 -30.38
C ASP A 715 29.04 -33.33 -28.87
N GLY A 716 28.54 -34.51 -28.47
CA GLY A 716 28.99 -35.17 -27.23
C GLY A 716 28.51 -34.60 -25.88
N ILE A 717 27.41 -33.84 -25.83
CA ILE A 717 26.77 -33.42 -24.58
C ILE A 717 25.55 -34.32 -24.28
N VAL A 718 25.55 -34.97 -23.11
CA VAL A 718 24.40 -35.74 -22.60
C VAL A 718 23.49 -34.81 -21.80
N TYR A 719 22.25 -34.61 -22.25
CA TYR A 719 21.18 -34.04 -21.44
C TYR A 719 20.40 -35.16 -20.76
N ALA A 720 20.46 -35.25 -19.44
CA ALA A 720 19.56 -36.07 -18.63
C ALA A 720 18.62 -35.15 -17.84
N GLY A 721 17.38 -35.00 -18.33
CA GLY A 721 16.31 -34.33 -17.58
C GLY A 721 15.64 -35.32 -16.63
N TYR A 722 15.59 -34.97 -15.33
CA TYR A 722 14.78 -35.69 -14.35
C TYR A 722 13.37 -35.08 -14.30
N PHE A 723 12.34 -35.89 -14.54
CA PHE A 723 10.96 -35.64 -14.12
C PHE A 723 10.48 -36.86 -13.33
N GLY A 724 10.01 -36.64 -12.09
CA GLY A 724 9.21 -37.61 -11.35
C GLY A 724 9.55 -37.74 -9.86
N TYR A 725 8.69 -37.19 -9.00
CA TYR A 725 8.61 -37.53 -7.57
C TYR A 725 7.83 -38.85 -7.43
N ALA A 726 8.31 -39.78 -6.58
CA ALA A 726 7.58 -40.98 -6.19
C ALA A 726 7.03 -40.83 -4.76
N TYR A 727 5.73 -41.10 -4.61
CA TYR A 727 4.98 -41.10 -3.35
C TYR A 727 5.03 -42.49 -2.70
N ASP A 728 5.14 -42.55 -1.37
CA ASP A 728 4.72 -43.72 -0.59
C ASP A 728 3.20 -43.67 -0.36
N PHE A 729 2.46 -44.67 -0.85
CA PHE A 729 1.04 -44.87 -0.54
C PHE A 729 0.89 -45.95 0.53
N SER A 730 0.33 -45.58 1.69
CA SER A 730 -0.23 -46.54 2.65
C SER A 730 -1.76 -46.38 2.69
N ILE A 731 -2.52 -47.40 2.26
CA ILE A 731 -3.99 -47.40 2.37
C ILE A 731 -4.37 -48.22 3.61
N LYS A 732 -4.96 -47.57 4.63
CA LYS A 732 -5.56 -48.28 5.77
C LYS A 732 -6.98 -48.72 5.44
N LYS A 733 -7.30 -49.97 5.82
CA LYS A 733 -8.60 -50.63 5.63
C LYS A 733 -9.71 -49.94 6.43
N GLY A 734 -10.56 -49.17 5.76
CA GLY A 734 -11.77 -48.56 6.32
C GLY A 734 -12.85 -49.60 6.63
N GLY A 735 -13.44 -49.50 7.82
CA GLY A 735 -14.60 -50.29 8.24
C GLY A 735 -15.92 -49.67 7.77
N ASN A 736 -16.63 -50.46 6.97
CA ASN A 736 -18.06 -50.47 6.59
C ASN A 736 -18.89 -49.18 6.55
N ALA A 737 -19.34 -48.91 5.33
CA ALA A 737 -20.54 -48.18 4.98
C ALA A 737 -21.82 -48.94 5.39
N ASP A 738 -22.84 -48.18 5.81
CA ASP A 738 -24.24 -48.55 5.64
C ASP A 738 -24.99 -47.41 4.92
N THR A 739 -25.95 -47.83 4.10
CA THR A 739 -26.58 -47.23 2.90
C THR A 739 -27.61 -46.09 3.11
N PRO A 740 -28.04 -45.40 2.02
CA PRO A 740 -28.57 -44.03 2.02
C PRO A 740 -30.10 -43.91 2.17
N GLY A 741 -30.55 -42.79 2.73
CA GLY A 741 -31.97 -42.45 2.83
C GLY A 741 -32.24 -40.94 2.82
N THR A 742 -32.67 -40.46 1.64
CA THR A 742 -33.63 -39.37 1.37
C THR A 742 -33.39 -37.96 1.92
N ASP A 743 -32.99 -37.05 1.02
CA ASP A 743 -33.28 -35.60 1.04
C ASP A 743 -34.72 -35.37 0.50
N PRO A 744 -35.54 -34.42 1.00
CA PRO A 744 -35.37 -32.99 0.69
C PRO A 744 -35.75 -31.99 1.82
N ASN A 745 -34.96 -30.92 1.91
CA ASN A 745 -35.35 -29.58 2.42
C ASN A 745 -35.51 -29.39 3.94
N THR A 746 -34.40 -29.07 4.59
CA THR A 746 -34.16 -27.73 5.19
C THR A 746 -32.70 -27.66 5.63
N PRO A 747 -31.79 -27.01 4.88
CA PRO A 747 -30.55 -26.58 5.47
C PRO A 747 -30.89 -25.38 6.36
N GLU A 748 -30.88 -25.60 7.67
CA GLU A 748 -30.62 -24.51 8.60
C GLU A 748 -29.37 -23.77 8.10
N THR A 749 -29.53 -22.49 7.83
CA THR A 749 -28.43 -21.61 7.43
C THR A 749 -27.45 -21.58 8.61
N PRO A 750 -26.20 -22.07 8.49
CA PRO A 750 -25.25 -21.96 9.58
C PRO A 750 -25.00 -20.48 9.85
N SER A 751 -25.17 -20.06 11.10
CA SER A 751 -24.92 -18.70 11.56
C SER A 751 -23.56 -18.19 11.08
N TYR A 752 -23.57 -17.02 10.45
CA TYR A 752 -22.44 -16.38 9.78
C TYR A 752 -21.33 -15.84 10.70
N GLU A 753 -21.38 -16.13 12.01
CA GLU A 753 -20.46 -15.52 12.98
C GLU A 753 -19.10 -16.22 12.96
N LEU A 754 -18.12 -15.59 12.33
CA LEU A 754 -16.70 -15.87 12.55
C LEU A 754 -16.33 -15.41 13.97
N SER A 755 -15.42 -16.14 14.61
CA SER A 755 -15.07 -15.88 16.00
C SER A 755 -14.22 -14.61 16.12
N VAL A 756 -14.68 -13.62 16.88
CA VAL A 756 -13.87 -12.43 17.24
C VAL A 756 -13.54 -12.51 18.73
N SER A 757 -12.25 -12.62 19.03
CA SER A 757 -11.74 -12.71 20.40
C SER A 757 -11.38 -11.34 21.00
N GLY A 758 -11.12 -10.34 20.16
CA GLY A 758 -10.83 -8.97 20.55
C GLY A 758 -10.32 -8.13 19.38
N SER A 759 -9.76 -6.96 19.68
CA SER A 759 -9.07 -6.11 18.72
C SER A 759 -7.69 -5.66 19.23
N GLU A 760 -6.73 -5.51 18.32
CA GLU A 760 -5.38 -5.01 18.58
C GLU A 760 -5.04 -3.99 17.50
N ASN A 761 -4.63 -2.79 17.91
CA ASN A 761 -4.37 -1.63 17.04
C ASN A 761 -5.46 -1.39 15.97
N GLY A 762 -6.73 -1.53 16.34
CA GLY A 762 -7.87 -1.33 15.44
C GLY A 762 -8.28 -2.57 14.66
N PHE A 763 -7.47 -3.64 14.59
CA PHE A 763 -7.78 -4.85 13.83
C PHE A 763 -8.34 -5.97 14.71
N ASN A 764 -9.40 -6.63 14.24
CA ASN A 764 -10.00 -7.76 14.94
C ASN A 764 -9.10 -9.00 14.86
N TYR A 765 -9.02 -9.75 15.97
CA TYR A 765 -8.28 -11.00 16.05
C TYR A 765 -9.12 -12.14 16.62
N VAL A 766 -8.70 -13.36 16.32
CA VAL A 766 -9.23 -14.60 16.88
C VAL A 766 -8.12 -15.36 17.62
N ASP A 767 -8.45 -15.90 18.78
CA ASP A 767 -7.65 -16.91 19.46
C ASP A 767 -8.15 -18.30 19.05
N LEU A 768 -7.39 -19.02 18.22
CA LEU A 768 -7.73 -20.37 17.78
C LEU A 768 -7.40 -21.45 18.83
N GLY A 769 -6.85 -21.07 19.99
CA GLY A 769 -6.49 -22.02 21.04
C GLY A 769 -5.31 -22.91 20.64
N LEU A 770 -4.42 -22.39 19.80
CA LEU A 770 -3.18 -23.06 19.41
C LEU A 770 -2.22 -23.16 20.60
N PRO A 771 -1.38 -24.21 20.69
CA PRO A 771 -0.37 -24.35 21.73
C PRO A 771 0.56 -23.14 21.89
N SER A 772 0.90 -22.45 20.80
CA SER A 772 1.68 -21.21 20.82
C SER A 772 1.01 -20.03 21.52
N GLY A 773 -0.32 -20.07 21.67
CA GLY A 773 -1.13 -18.98 22.20
C GLY A 773 -1.29 -17.78 21.25
N LEU A 774 -0.82 -17.89 20.01
CA LEU A 774 -0.89 -16.83 19.00
C LEU A 774 -2.33 -16.41 18.68
N LYS A 775 -2.50 -15.10 18.51
CA LYS A 775 -3.73 -14.47 18.05
C LYS A 775 -3.59 -14.20 16.55
N TRP A 776 -4.60 -14.60 15.79
CA TRP A 776 -4.62 -14.48 14.32
C TRP A 776 -5.58 -13.38 13.89
N ALA A 777 -5.19 -12.58 12.89
CA ALA A 777 -6.07 -11.56 12.32
C ALA A 777 -7.30 -12.19 11.66
N THR A 778 -8.48 -11.60 11.85
CA THR A 778 -9.72 -12.11 11.23
C THR A 778 -9.80 -11.78 9.73
N SER A 779 -9.00 -10.84 9.23
CA SER A 779 -8.91 -10.44 7.82
C SER A 779 -7.45 -10.33 7.34
N ASN A 780 -7.23 -10.35 6.02
CA ASN A 780 -5.91 -10.12 5.42
C ASN A 780 -5.45 -8.67 5.63
N VAL A 781 -4.14 -8.44 5.56
CA VAL A 781 -3.59 -7.08 5.51
C VAL A 781 -4.17 -6.34 4.31
N GLY A 782 -4.71 -5.13 4.51
CA GLY A 782 -5.35 -4.33 3.45
C GLY A 782 -6.79 -4.72 3.08
N ALA A 783 -7.43 -5.62 3.84
CA ALA A 783 -8.85 -5.95 3.66
C ALA A 783 -9.77 -4.85 4.25
N ASN A 784 -10.88 -4.53 3.60
CA ASN A 784 -11.87 -3.52 4.04
C ASN A 784 -12.81 -4.10 5.11
N TRP A 785 -12.23 -4.56 6.23
CA TRP A 785 -12.94 -5.04 7.42
C TRP A 785 -13.81 -6.29 7.22
N GLN A 786 -13.75 -6.94 6.06
CA GLN A 786 -14.43 -8.21 5.79
C GLN A 786 -13.42 -9.37 5.72
N PRO A 787 -13.63 -10.48 6.44
CA PRO A 787 -12.80 -11.68 6.33
C PRO A 787 -12.75 -12.31 4.93
N THR A 788 -13.75 -12.02 4.10
CA THR A 788 -13.85 -12.44 2.70
C THR A 788 -13.15 -11.52 1.72
N ASP A 789 -12.49 -10.45 2.15
CA ASP A 789 -11.69 -9.64 1.23
C ASP A 789 -10.29 -10.24 1.11
N THR A 790 -9.74 -10.26 -0.11
CA THR A 790 -8.39 -10.79 -0.36
C THR A 790 -7.29 -9.94 0.25
N GLY A 791 -7.58 -8.69 0.59
CA GLY A 791 -6.60 -7.71 1.03
C GLY A 791 -5.58 -7.37 -0.07
N TYR A 792 -4.46 -6.80 0.34
CA TYR A 792 -3.34 -6.50 -0.53
C TYR A 792 -2.47 -7.73 -0.79
N TYR A 793 -1.69 -7.65 -1.86
CA TYR A 793 -0.66 -8.61 -2.21
C TYR A 793 0.69 -7.92 -2.02
N PHE A 794 1.69 -8.67 -1.57
CA PHE A 794 3.02 -8.15 -1.29
C PHE A 794 4.06 -9.06 -1.91
N ALA A 795 5.13 -8.48 -2.44
CA ALA A 795 6.37 -9.20 -2.60
C ALA A 795 6.97 -9.44 -1.21
N TRP A 796 7.69 -10.54 -1.02
CA TRP A 796 8.24 -10.90 0.29
C TRP A 796 9.28 -9.87 0.75
N ALA A 797 9.19 -9.41 2.01
CA ALA A 797 9.97 -8.29 2.56
C ALA A 797 9.67 -6.90 1.96
N GLU A 798 8.55 -6.75 1.25
CA GLU A 798 8.04 -5.44 0.85
C GLU A 798 6.80 -5.06 1.64
N ILE A 799 6.66 -3.75 1.86
CA ILE A 799 5.63 -3.13 2.70
C ILE A 799 4.67 -2.28 1.87
N GLU A 800 4.73 -2.37 0.55
CA GLU A 800 3.84 -1.66 -0.37
C GLU A 800 3.38 -2.65 -1.46
N PRO A 801 2.07 -2.68 -1.79
CA PRO A 801 1.60 -3.46 -2.91
C PRO A 801 2.04 -2.83 -4.23
N LYS A 802 2.27 -3.65 -5.26
CA LYS A 802 2.65 -3.18 -6.60
C LYS A 802 1.47 -3.15 -7.56
N TRP A 803 1.37 -2.07 -8.32
CA TRP A 803 0.39 -1.88 -9.40
C TRP A 803 0.98 -2.11 -10.80
N ALA A 804 2.28 -1.87 -10.99
CA ALA A 804 3.02 -2.15 -12.24
C ALA A 804 3.37 -3.65 -12.43
N GLY A 805 2.85 -4.52 -11.56
CA GLY A 805 3.09 -5.95 -11.56
C GLY A 805 4.27 -6.41 -10.68
N TYR A 806 4.33 -7.71 -10.42
CA TYR A 806 5.29 -8.37 -9.51
C TYR A 806 6.39 -9.06 -10.31
N THR A 807 7.56 -8.44 -10.45
CA THR A 807 8.66 -8.96 -11.28
C THR A 807 9.99 -8.90 -10.54
N TRP A 808 10.97 -9.71 -10.96
CA TRP A 808 12.33 -9.61 -10.44
C TRP A 808 12.91 -8.19 -10.56
N ASN A 809 12.65 -7.50 -11.67
CA ASN A 809 13.26 -6.21 -11.97
C ASN A 809 12.78 -5.07 -11.05
N ASN A 810 11.58 -5.18 -10.49
CA ASN A 810 11.03 -4.18 -9.58
C ASN A 810 10.94 -4.66 -8.13
N TYR A 811 11.53 -5.83 -7.83
CA TYR A 811 11.63 -6.34 -6.47
C TYR A 811 12.68 -5.54 -5.69
N LYS A 812 12.28 -4.94 -4.55
CA LYS A 812 13.07 -4.03 -3.70
C LYS A 812 14.45 -4.58 -3.37
N TYR A 813 14.54 -5.89 -3.14
CA TYR A 813 15.78 -6.56 -2.78
C TYR A 813 16.37 -7.41 -3.91
N GLY A 814 15.84 -7.29 -5.12
CA GLY A 814 16.36 -7.93 -6.33
C GLY A 814 17.43 -7.06 -6.99
N ASN A 815 18.58 -7.66 -7.31
CA ASN A 815 19.65 -7.04 -8.07
C ASN A 815 20.04 -7.95 -9.25
N PRO A 816 19.91 -7.48 -10.50
CA PRO A 816 20.23 -8.29 -11.70
C PRO A 816 21.68 -8.79 -11.78
N THR A 817 22.61 -8.16 -11.06
CA THR A 817 24.05 -8.46 -11.12
C THR A 817 24.55 -9.23 -9.90
N SER A 818 23.98 -8.99 -8.71
CA SER A 818 24.46 -9.57 -7.45
C SER A 818 23.45 -10.45 -6.73
N GLY A 819 22.28 -10.74 -7.31
CA GLY A 819 21.23 -11.53 -6.67
C GLY A 819 20.46 -10.70 -5.65
N PHE A 820 20.46 -11.08 -4.37
CA PHE A 820 19.67 -10.39 -3.34
C PHE A 820 20.50 -9.40 -2.52
N SER A 821 20.00 -8.17 -2.35
CA SER A 821 20.70 -7.12 -1.57
C SER A 821 20.46 -7.21 -0.05
N LYS A 822 19.36 -7.85 0.38
CA LYS A 822 19.02 -8.14 1.79
C LYS A 822 18.38 -9.52 1.92
N TYR A 823 18.49 -10.14 3.09
CA TYR A 823 18.11 -11.53 3.37
C TYR A 823 18.89 -12.47 2.45
N ASN A 824 20.22 -12.39 2.58
CA ASN A 824 21.18 -13.13 1.78
C ASN A 824 22.24 -13.78 2.69
N ALA A 825 23.06 -14.67 2.13
CA ALA A 825 24.05 -15.41 2.92
C ALA A 825 25.03 -14.53 3.73
N SER A 826 25.20 -13.25 3.36
CA SER A 826 26.13 -12.33 4.02
C SER A 826 25.54 -11.67 5.28
N ASP A 827 24.21 -11.51 5.37
CA ASP A 827 23.55 -10.91 6.55
C ASP A 827 23.03 -11.95 7.54
N ALA A 828 22.95 -13.23 7.13
CA ALA A 828 22.46 -14.36 7.92
C ALA A 828 21.03 -14.17 8.49
N LEU A 829 20.24 -13.26 7.90
CA LEU A 829 18.85 -13.03 8.30
C LEU A 829 17.95 -14.07 7.64
N THR A 830 17.29 -14.89 8.46
CA THR A 830 16.37 -15.96 8.02
C THR A 830 14.91 -15.66 8.32
N VAL A 831 14.63 -14.54 9.00
CA VAL A 831 13.29 -14.04 9.33
C VAL A 831 13.24 -12.54 9.06
N LEU A 832 12.08 -12.02 8.64
CA LEU A 832 11.88 -10.59 8.38
C LEU A 832 12.17 -9.71 9.60
N ASP A 833 12.87 -8.60 9.36
CA ASP A 833 12.85 -7.46 10.27
C ASP A 833 11.45 -6.83 10.27
N LEU A 834 11.02 -6.31 11.41
CA LEU A 834 9.71 -5.66 11.54
C LEU A 834 9.51 -4.47 10.58
N SER A 835 10.58 -3.81 10.16
CA SER A 835 10.53 -2.72 9.16
C SER A 835 10.25 -3.20 7.73
N ASP A 836 10.43 -4.50 7.46
CA ASP A 836 10.12 -5.15 6.18
C ASP A 836 8.91 -6.10 6.28
N ASP A 837 8.24 -6.12 7.42
CA ASP A 837 7.07 -6.96 7.68
C ASP A 837 5.79 -6.19 7.37
N ALA A 838 5.11 -6.57 6.29
CA ALA A 838 3.88 -5.89 5.86
C ALA A 838 2.79 -5.90 6.94
N ALA A 839 2.62 -6.99 7.69
CA ALA A 839 1.63 -7.00 8.76
C ALA A 839 2.00 -6.02 9.89
N HIS A 840 3.29 -5.92 10.23
CA HIS A 840 3.74 -4.95 11.22
C HIS A 840 3.56 -3.50 10.77
N VAL A 841 3.97 -3.18 9.53
CA VAL A 841 3.92 -1.80 9.02
C VAL A 841 2.49 -1.34 8.78
N PHE A 842 1.62 -2.16 8.18
CA PHE A 842 0.23 -1.77 7.93
C PHE A 842 -0.65 -1.82 9.17
N MET A 843 -0.52 -2.89 9.97
CA MET A 843 -1.43 -3.10 11.09
C MET A 843 -0.93 -2.49 12.40
N GLY A 844 0.37 -2.14 12.49
CA GLY A 844 0.99 -1.50 13.65
C GLY A 844 0.90 -2.31 14.94
N GLY A 845 1.18 -1.67 16.07
CA GLY A 845 1.07 -2.30 17.39
C GLY A 845 1.93 -3.57 17.52
N LYS A 846 1.30 -4.68 17.91
CA LYS A 846 1.97 -5.99 18.11
C LYS A 846 1.98 -6.90 16.88
N TRP A 847 1.38 -6.46 15.77
CA TRP A 847 1.18 -7.30 14.59
C TRP A 847 2.51 -7.59 13.88
N ARG A 848 2.61 -8.80 13.32
CA ARG A 848 3.68 -9.24 12.40
C ARG A 848 3.23 -10.42 11.56
N MET A 849 3.99 -10.77 10.54
CA MET A 849 3.80 -11.98 9.75
C MET A 849 4.12 -13.23 10.59
N PRO A 850 3.37 -14.34 10.40
CA PRO A 850 3.69 -15.62 11.03
C PRO A 850 4.98 -16.19 10.44
N THR A 851 5.79 -16.81 11.28
CA THR A 851 6.95 -17.60 10.85
C THR A 851 6.50 -18.92 10.22
N TYR A 852 7.41 -19.63 9.55
CA TYR A 852 7.17 -20.98 9.02
C TYR A 852 6.56 -21.91 10.09
N SER A 853 7.17 -21.97 11.28
CA SER A 853 6.73 -22.86 12.35
C SER A 853 5.34 -22.54 12.88
N GLU A 854 4.97 -21.25 12.93
CA GLU A 854 3.66 -20.80 13.41
C GLU A 854 2.57 -21.06 12.37
N MET A 855 2.89 -20.89 11.08
CA MET A 855 1.98 -21.28 10.00
C MET A 855 1.83 -22.81 9.92
N TYR A 856 2.91 -23.57 10.17
CA TYR A 856 2.88 -25.02 10.24
C TYR A 856 2.04 -25.53 11.43
N GLU A 857 2.13 -24.87 12.59
CA GLU A 857 1.26 -25.17 13.74
C GLU A 857 -0.22 -24.96 13.39
N LEU A 858 -0.56 -23.86 12.70
CA LEU A 858 -1.92 -23.62 12.21
C LEU A 858 -2.40 -24.75 11.29
N MET A 859 -1.54 -25.23 10.39
CA MET A 859 -1.84 -26.32 9.47
C MET A 859 -2.12 -27.64 10.19
N GLU A 860 -1.26 -28.03 11.13
CA GLU A 860 -1.34 -29.32 11.83
C GLU A 860 -2.38 -29.35 12.96
N SER A 861 -2.61 -28.21 13.62
CA SER A 861 -3.43 -28.15 14.84
C SER A 861 -4.88 -27.75 14.59
N CYS A 862 -5.21 -27.23 13.40
CA CYS A 862 -6.57 -26.81 13.06
C CYS A 862 -7.28 -27.82 12.15
N THR A 863 -8.60 -27.81 12.21
CA THR A 863 -9.46 -28.47 11.22
C THR A 863 -9.78 -27.50 10.09
N TRP A 864 -9.57 -27.92 8.85
CA TRP A 864 -9.78 -27.12 7.65
C TRP A 864 -11.02 -27.58 6.89
N ARG A 865 -11.98 -26.68 6.69
CA ARG A 865 -13.21 -26.96 5.92
C ARG A 865 -13.35 -26.00 4.74
N TRP A 866 -13.34 -26.54 3.51
CA TRP A 866 -13.54 -25.72 2.31
C TRP A 866 -14.98 -25.20 2.26
N VAL A 867 -15.15 -23.89 2.10
CA VAL A 867 -16.45 -23.22 2.06
C VAL A 867 -16.42 -22.06 1.06
N GLN A 868 -17.61 -21.62 0.64
CA GLN A 868 -17.79 -20.38 -0.10
C GLN A 868 -18.55 -19.37 0.77
N ARG A 869 -17.96 -18.19 1.02
CA ARG A 869 -18.55 -17.09 1.78
C ARG A 869 -18.67 -15.86 0.88
N LYS A 870 -19.89 -15.34 0.71
CA LYS A 870 -20.18 -14.17 -0.15
C LYS A 870 -19.55 -14.26 -1.56
N GLY A 871 -19.54 -15.46 -2.15
CA GLY A 871 -18.95 -15.70 -3.48
C GLY A 871 -17.44 -15.99 -3.48
N MET A 872 -16.75 -15.76 -2.37
CA MET A 872 -15.33 -16.09 -2.22
C MET A 872 -15.15 -17.47 -1.61
N ASN A 873 -14.45 -18.35 -2.32
CA ASN A 873 -14.04 -19.66 -1.85
C ASN A 873 -12.85 -19.53 -0.90
N GLY A 874 -12.69 -20.50 -0.01
CA GLY A 874 -11.58 -20.55 0.92
C GLY A 874 -11.80 -21.60 2.00
N TYR A 875 -10.98 -21.56 3.05
CA TYR A 875 -11.11 -22.46 4.18
C TYR A 875 -11.60 -21.74 5.43
N ASP A 876 -12.61 -22.32 6.09
CA ASP A 876 -12.78 -22.12 7.52
C ASP A 876 -11.70 -22.92 8.24
N VAL A 877 -10.83 -22.21 8.96
CA VAL A 877 -9.78 -22.77 9.79
C VAL A 877 -10.26 -22.76 11.24
N ILE A 878 -10.54 -23.94 11.77
CA ILE A 878 -11.19 -24.13 13.07
C ILE A 878 -10.14 -24.66 14.05
N GLY A 879 -9.86 -23.88 15.08
CA GLY A 879 -8.87 -24.23 16.09
C GLY A 879 -9.38 -25.29 17.08
N PRO A 880 -8.48 -25.89 17.89
CA PRO A 880 -8.85 -26.90 18.90
C PRO A 880 -9.87 -26.42 19.94
N ASN A 881 -9.96 -25.11 20.17
CA ASN A 881 -10.95 -24.50 21.08
C ASN A 881 -12.33 -24.26 20.45
N GLY A 882 -12.50 -24.59 19.16
CA GLY A 882 -13.74 -24.39 18.40
C GLY A 882 -13.89 -23.00 17.77
N ASN A 883 -13.01 -22.04 18.07
CA ASN A 883 -12.99 -20.76 17.38
C ASN A 883 -12.51 -20.94 15.94
N SER A 884 -12.97 -20.07 15.04
CA SER A 884 -12.63 -20.18 13.63
C SER A 884 -12.37 -18.84 12.96
N MET A 885 -11.52 -18.88 11.93
CA MET A 885 -11.33 -17.80 10.96
C MET A 885 -11.54 -18.30 9.53
N PHE A 886 -11.75 -17.37 8.60
CA PHE A 886 -11.82 -17.68 7.18
C PHE A 886 -10.54 -17.19 6.46
N LEU A 887 -9.90 -18.09 5.72
CA LEU A 887 -8.81 -17.77 4.81
C LEU A 887 -9.32 -17.80 3.36
N PRO A 888 -9.42 -16.65 2.68
CA PRO A 888 -9.88 -16.59 1.30
C PRO A 888 -8.87 -17.21 0.33
N ALA A 889 -9.37 -17.88 -0.71
CA ALA A 889 -8.58 -18.38 -1.83
C ALA A 889 -8.14 -17.23 -2.75
N SER A 890 -7.20 -16.42 -2.26
CA SER A 890 -6.79 -15.16 -2.87
C SER A 890 -5.89 -15.32 -4.10
N GLY A 891 -5.35 -16.50 -4.38
CA GLY A 891 -4.38 -16.70 -5.45
C GLY A 891 -3.09 -15.90 -5.23
N TYR A 892 -2.36 -15.61 -6.31
CA TYR A 892 -1.16 -14.78 -6.28
C TYR A 892 -0.99 -14.00 -7.58
N TYR A 893 -0.10 -13.01 -7.57
CA TYR A 893 0.30 -12.24 -8.74
C TYR A 893 1.71 -12.58 -9.21
N ASP A 894 1.84 -12.71 -10.52
CA ASP A 894 3.11 -12.76 -11.26
C ASP A 894 3.01 -11.76 -12.43
N ALA A 895 3.96 -10.83 -12.50
CA ALA A 895 3.81 -9.60 -13.25
C ALA A 895 2.44 -8.96 -12.94
N THR A 896 1.66 -8.59 -13.95
CA THR A 896 0.32 -8.00 -13.80
C THR A 896 -0.81 -9.03 -13.73
N ASN A 897 -0.49 -10.32 -13.85
CA ASN A 897 -1.50 -11.37 -13.98
C ASN A 897 -1.81 -12.01 -12.63
N GLN A 898 -3.11 -12.16 -12.34
CA GLN A 898 -3.58 -12.88 -11.17
C GLN A 898 -3.81 -14.36 -11.53
N TYR A 899 -3.16 -15.25 -10.79
CA TYR A 899 -3.24 -16.69 -11.00
C TYR A 899 -4.03 -17.36 -9.87
N ILE A 900 -4.73 -18.44 -10.24
CA ILE A 900 -5.43 -19.35 -9.31
C ILE A 900 -6.37 -18.65 -8.31
N PHE A 901 -6.85 -17.46 -8.66
CA PHE A 901 -7.83 -16.70 -7.90
C PHE A 901 -9.10 -17.50 -7.67
N ASN A 902 -9.62 -17.44 -6.45
CA ASN A 902 -10.82 -18.14 -5.98
C ASN A 902 -10.74 -19.68 -6.05
N THR A 903 -9.55 -20.24 -6.30
CA THR A 903 -9.29 -21.69 -6.36
C THR A 903 -8.22 -22.12 -5.36
N HIS A 904 -7.23 -21.25 -5.09
CA HIS A 904 -6.16 -21.50 -4.14
C HIS A 904 -5.88 -20.28 -3.27
N GLY A 905 -5.42 -20.48 -2.04
CA GLY A 905 -4.93 -19.41 -1.18
C GLY A 905 -3.42 -19.52 -0.98
N LEU A 906 -2.71 -18.41 -1.22
CA LEU A 906 -1.26 -18.33 -1.07
C LEU A 906 -0.90 -17.21 -0.10
N TYR A 907 -0.23 -17.56 1.01
CA TYR A 907 0.05 -16.61 2.10
C TYR A 907 1.52 -16.62 2.50
N TRP A 908 2.15 -15.45 2.49
CA TRP A 908 3.55 -15.35 2.92
C TRP A 908 3.72 -15.66 4.42
N THR A 909 4.83 -16.32 4.74
CA THR A 909 5.41 -16.32 6.09
C THR A 909 6.58 -15.34 6.16
N SER A 910 7.02 -14.98 7.37
CA SER A 910 8.22 -14.17 7.57
C SER A 910 9.52 -14.96 7.41
N SER A 911 9.50 -16.26 7.10
CA SER A 911 10.68 -17.13 7.11
C SER A 911 11.25 -17.39 5.71
N LEU A 912 12.57 -17.31 5.61
CA LEU A 912 13.34 -17.67 4.42
C LEU A 912 13.66 -19.18 4.41
N SER A 913 13.66 -19.78 3.22
CA SER A 913 14.11 -21.15 2.99
C SER A 913 15.64 -21.23 2.86
N LEU A 914 16.18 -22.45 2.97
CA LEU A 914 17.61 -22.71 2.77
C LEU A 914 18.09 -22.37 1.35
N GLU A 915 17.18 -22.28 0.38
CA GLU A 915 17.45 -21.93 -1.02
C GLU A 915 17.30 -20.42 -1.30
N GLN A 916 17.22 -19.58 -0.26
CA GLN A 916 17.01 -18.12 -0.37
C GLN A 916 15.69 -17.71 -1.06
N ALA A 917 14.73 -18.62 -1.13
CA ALA A 917 13.32 -18.37 -1.45
C ALA A 917 12.52 -18.13 -0.16
N ALA A 918 11.27 -17.70 -0.25
CA ALA A 918 10.43 -17.48 0.94
C ALA A 918 9.37 -18.57 1.10
N TYR A 919 9.11 -19.00 2.34
CA TYR A 919 8.04 -19.95 2.63
C TYR A 919 6.66 -19.28 2.56
N HIS A 920 5.68 -20.01 2.03
CA HIS A 920 4.29 -19.59 1.99
C HIS A 920 3.37 -20.78 2.24
N LEU A 921 2.19 -20.50 2.78
CA LEU A 921 1.07 -21.43 2.84
C LEU A 921 0.48 -21.58 1.43
N ASN A 922 0.13 -22.80 1.03
CA ASN A 922 -0.61 -23.10 -0.18
C ASN A 922 -1.73 -24.12 0.11
N TYR A 923 -2.93 -23.86 -0.39
CA TYR A 923 -4.06 -24.80 -0.31
C TYR A 923 -4.99 -24.65 -1.52
N GLY A 924 -5.72 -25.72 -1.84
CA GLY A 924 -6.71 -25.79 -2.92
C GLY A 924 -7.81 -26.81 -2.63
N VAL A 925 -8.90 -26.82 -3.40
CA VAL A 925 -10.06 -27.68 -3.14
C VAL A 925 -9.72 -29.16 -3.28
N GLY A 926 -9.81 -29.91 -2.19
CA GLY A 926 -9.49 -31.33 -2.21
C GLY A 926 -8.00 -31.63 -2.34
N GLU A 927 -7.16 -30.61 -2.21
CA GLU A 927 -5.70 -30.72 -2.15
C GLU A 927 -5.22 -30.67 -0.70
N ALA A 928 -4.02 -31.20 -0.45
CA ALA A 928 -3.40 -31.05 0.86
C ALA A 928 -2.99 -29.59 1.08
N VAL A 929 -3.18 -29.07 2.30
CA VAL A 929 -2.57 -27.81 2.72
C VAL A 929 -1.06 -28.06 2.85
N THR A 930 -0.24 -27.21 2.24
CA THR A 930 1.23 -27.38 2.18
C THR A 930 1.96 -26.08 2.48
N MET A 931 3.26 -26.19 2.81
CA MET A 931 4.16 -25.06 3.10
C MET A 931 5.37 -25.01 2.15
N PRO A 932 5.17 -24.82 0.84
CA PRO A 932 6.27 -24.71 -0.11
C PRO A 932 7.04 -23.38 0.03
N HIS A 933 8.20 -23.29 -0.61
CA HIS A 933 8.90 -22.04 -0.85
C HIS A 933 8.80 -21.60 -2.30
N GLY A 934 8.92 -20.30 -2.56
CA GLY A 934 8.89 -19.76 -3.92
C GLY A 934 9.53 -18.38 -4.01
N ASP A 935 9.62 -17.87 -5.23
CA ASP A 935 10.32 -16.64 -5.52
C ASP A 935 9.73 -15.44 -4.78
N ARG A 936 10.62 -14.63 -4.21
CA ARG A 936 10.29 -13.54 -3.29
C ARG A 936 9.56 -12.38 -3.96
N PHE A 937 9.66 -12.25 -5.28
CA PHE A 937 9.04 -11.16 -6.02
C PHE A 937 7.56 -11.36 -6.32
N TYR A 938 6.99 -12.55 -6.10
CA TYR A 938 5.56 -12.79 -6.32
C TYR A 938 4.67 -12.05 -5.32
N GLY A 939 3.55 -11.52 -5.81
CA GLY A 939 2.55 -10.87 -4.98
C GLY A 939 1.67 -11.91 -4.29
N ARG A 940 1.79 -12.08 -2.98
CA ARG A 940 0.93 -12.99 -2.18
C ARG A 940 0.29 -12.26 -1.01
N SER A 941 -0.83 -12.79 -0.53
CA SER A 941 -1.54 -12.22 0.61
C SER A 941 -0.77 -12.41 1.91
N VAL A 942 -1.07 -11.57 2.89
CA VAL A 942 -0.49 -11.64 4.24
C VAL A 942 -1.59 -11.70 5.29
N ARG A 943 -1.42 -12.58 6.28
CA ARG A 943 -2.31 -12.74 7.44
C ARG A 943 -1.52 -12.49 8.72
N GLY A 944 -1.81 -11.38 9.42
CA GLY A 944 -1.06 -10.99 10.62
C GLY A 944 -1.32 -11.87 11.83
N VAL A 945 -0.33 -11.97 12.71
CA VAL A 945 -0.40 -12.62 14.03
C VAL A 945 0.28 -11.77 15.11
N PHE A 946 -0.07 -12.00 16.39
CA PHE A 946 0.67 -11.48 17.54
C PHE A 946 0.53 -12.38 18.78
N SER A 947 1.34 -12.12 19.82
CA SER A 947 1.22 -12.76 21.14
C SER A 947 1.12 -11.72 22.27
N ASP A 948 0.41 -12.06 23.34
CA ASP A 948 0.20 -11.17 24.50
C ASP A 948 1.48 -10.89 25.31
N ASN A 949 2.55 -11.67 25.10
CA ASN A 949 3.79 -11.57 25.85
C ASN A 949 4.84 -10.62 25.25
N GLY A 950 4.56 -10.00 24.09
CA GLY A 950 5.41 -8.99 23.44
C GLY A 950 6.77 -9.51 22.95
N ASN A 951 7.02 -9.49 21.64
CA ASN A 951 8.30 -9.76 20.94
C ASN A 951 9.25 -10.84 21.51
N GLN A 952 8.75 -11.80 22.29
CA GLN A 952 9.42 -13.07 22.49
C GLN A 952 8.93 -13.99 21.38
N THR A 953 9.77 -14.16 20.37
CA THR A 953 9.80 -15.38 19.57
C THR A 953 9.74 -16.54 20.58
N PRO A 954 8.71 -17.41 20.57
CA PRO A 954 8.82 -18.66 21.29
C PRO A 954 10.05 -19.34 20.71
N GLY A 955 11.11 -19.44 21.50
CA GLY A 955 12.26 -20.27 21.18
C GLY A 955 11.81 -21.72 21.17
N ALA A 956 11.12 -22.13 20.10
CA ALA A 956 10.97 -23.53 19.79
C ALA A 956 12.33 -23.98 19.27
N SER A 957 13.13 -24.53 20.18
CA SER A 957 14.37 -25.22 19.84
C SER A 957 13.99 -26.46 19.03
N TYR A 958 14.12 -26.40 17.71
CA TYR A 958 14.12 -27.60 16.87
C TYR A 958 15.58 -28.03 16.71
N ALA A 959 15.87 -29.29 17.02
CA ALA A 959 17.15 -29.91 16.67
C ALA A 959 17.03 -30.47 15.26
N THR A 960 17.76 -29.89 14.30
CA THR A 960 17.92 -30.50 12.98
C THR A 960 18.99 -31.58 13.08
N ILE A 961 18.60 -32.84 12.89
CA ILE A 961 19.54 -33.96 12.83
C ILE A 961 19.98 -34.11 11.37
N TYR A 962 21.24 -33.77 11.07
CA TYR A 962 21.83 -34.01 9.76
C TYR A 962 22.41 -35.43 9.69
N PHE A 963 21.94 -36.22 8.72
CA PHE A 963 22.63 -37.43 8.31
C PHE A 963 23.53 -37.08 7.13
N ASN A 964 24.81 -36.79 7.40
CA ASN A 964 25.80 -36.70 6.33
C ASN A 964 26.29 -38.11 6.01
N ALA A 965 25.82 -38.67 4.90
CA ALA A 965 26.49 -39.79 4.25
C ALA A 965 27.36 -39.20 3.14
N ASN A 966 28.62 -38.87 3.43
CA ASN A 966 29.56 -38.41 2.41
C ASN A 966 30.88 -39.17 2.55
N ASP A 967 30.78 -40.48 2.36
CA ASP A 967 31.92 -41.36 2.13
C ASP A 967 31.48 -42.33 1.02
N ALA A 968 32.27 -42.46 -0.05
CA ALA A 968 32.00 -43.37 -1.17
C ALA A 968 32.08 -44.87 -0.80
N GLU A 969 32.14 -45.22 0.49
CA GLU A 969 32.18 -46.59 1.01
C GLU A 969 31.26 -46.77 2.23
N GLY A 970 29.97 -46.43 2.09
CA GLY A 970 28.85 -47.09 2.79
C GLY A 970 28.95 -47.44 4.29
N SER A 971 29.72 -46.72 5.10
CA SER A 971 29.83 -46.96 6.54
C SER A 971 29.69 -45.65 7.32
N MET A 972 28.63 -45.53 8.13
CA MET A 972 28.35 -44.38 8.98
C MET A 972 29.46 -44.23 10.04
N SER A 973 30.31 -43.21 9.91
CA SER A 973 31.46 -43.03 10.79
C SER A 973 31.31 -41.90 11.82
N SER A 974 30.37 -40.94 11.66
CA SER A 974 30.04 -40.01 12.76
C SER A 974 28.66 -39.35 12.67
N MET A 975 28.03 -39.15 13.83
CA MET A 975 26.81 -38.39 14.02
C MET A 975 27.19 -37.03 14.61
N GLN A 976 26.92 -35.94 13.89
CA GLN A 976 26.98 -34.59 14.47
C GLN A 976 25.58 -34.09 14.75
N VAL A 977 25.35 -33.69 16.00
CA VAL A 977 24.13 -33.03 16.47
C VAL A 977 24.52 -31.58 16.73
N GLU A 978 24.07 -30.67 15.87
CA GLU A 978 24.08 -29.23 16.19
C GLU A 978 22.77 -28.89 16.90
N ILE A 979 22.89 -28.46 18.16
CA ILE A 979 21.79 -27.86 18.90
C ILE A 979 21.98 -26.35 18.79
N GLY A 980 21.24 -25.71 17.89
CA GLY A 980 21.07 -24.26 17.92
C GLY A 980 20.27 -23.87 19.16
N VAL A 981 20.93 -23.25 20.13
CA VAL A 981 20.29 -22.48 21.22
C VAL A 981 20.45 -21.01 20.81
N PRO A 982 19.44 -20.14 21.05
CA PRO A 982 19.07 -19.02 20.19
C PRO A 982 20.18 -18.00 19.89
#